data_AF-A0A3E1QE17-F1
#
_entry.id   AF-A0A3E1QE17-F1
#
_cell.length_a   1.000
_cell.length_b   1.000
_cell.length_c   1.000
_cell.angle_alpha   90.00
_cell.angle_beta   90.00
_cell.angle_gamma   90.00
#
_symmetry.space_group_name_H-M   'P 1'
#
loop_
_entity.id
_entity.type
_entity.pdbx_description
1 polymer ?
#
loop_
_entity_poly.entity_id
_entity_poly.type
_entity_poly.pdbx_seq_one_letter_code
_entity_poly.pdbx_strand_id
1 'polypeptide(L)'
;MRILFFDLETTGLPISWKESYVNTFNWPYIVQLAYIISYHENEISVEQDIILKPENFEIPSDSTAVHGITNNQAINQGYDRKQVLQNFASLLREADYIIAHNSDFDVNVLRCEFLRNNIEDPFKSQDFDIICTMKKTTNYCKIPSGYGDYKWPSLQELHTKLFNTHFEEAHNAKYDVKATFDCFWRLVDLEVIHFDLKPDKEKTVINKEFLRSFFIEREDIFYGLISRHYPLDEELLYLFEDKLDWYAVSQNIEIKWDETIIEKFSDKWDIDAESGGYPLGKIKWYGLSSNPNLPWSIDLIKKYKDKFAFSYPAEYSLGELSTNPGLPWLCNLIDCFIDDWDWITLSKSSFLPWSNRFIKQYKDRWDWHSLSVNESLPWSINLICEFQDSWKFEHINEMILKSKINITAKEVIKAYFEDRISIKNVVYLPLNEKFVDLAIDSWEFDWHNFRSFGILPWSSEVVKKYRHKFDGKWSFEVNNNFYWSLDLLKEFEHTLIWHLFWYNENVDFSIDFFNEFEHRIEFNKDKNDPYKIDWHHLKENKGIIWNVELLDKFYDKLKDDQDFWDKLSWGNLNMKWSDNILDKYYYEWDWRGLSQNENLCWSEDLIRKYDNNWDWGRLSTNNSIKWNDNLIKDYVHRIYDNDHYTYAIPYLLEKCSDIKFVIAFLTSNKIVKCYSYDKIWQAVNKDLNDDLIIKIFNSIR
;
A
#
# COMPACT_ATOMS: atom_id res chain seq x y z
N MET A 1 -28.16 -8.69 -11.97
CA MET A 1 -26.92 -9.45 -12.12
C MET A 1 -26.25 -8.91 -13.36
N ARG A 2 -24.94 -8.67 -13.36
CA ARG A 2 -24.19 -8.26 -14.54
C ARG A 2 -23.15 -9.30 -14.90
N ILE A 3 -23.32 -9.91 -16.05
CA ILE A 3 -22.37 -10.86 -16.60
C ILE A 3 -21.62 -10.18 -17.74
N LEU A 4 -20.29 -10.10 -17.60
CA LEU A 4 -19.40 -9.52 -18.60
C LEU A 4 -18.62 -10.64 -19.27
N PHE A 5 -18.77 -10.76 -20.58
CA PHE A 5 -17.97 -11.63 -21.43
C PHE A 5 -16.97 -10.77 -22.17
N PHE A 6 -15.73 -11.22 -22.30
CA PHE A 6 -14.76 -10.49 -23.11
C PHE A 6 -13.73 -11.42 -23.76
N ASP A 7 -13.13 -10.92 -24.82
CA ASP A 7 -12.04 -11.54 -25.56
C ASP A 7 -11.07 -10.46 -26.08
N LEU A 8 -9.81 -10.83 -26.30
CA LEU A 8 -8.73 -9.92 -26.67
C LEU A 8 -7.94 -10.43 -27.86
N GLU A 9 -7.68 -9.54 -28.82
CA GLU A 9 -6.58 -9.75 -29.77
C GLU A 9 -5.34 -8.99 -29.32
N THR A 10 -4.18 -9.62 -29.46
CA THR A 10 -2.93 -9.10 -28.88
C THR A 10 -1.76 -9.17 -29.86
N THR A 11 -0.67 -8.46 -29.53
CA THR A 11 0.56 -8.48 -30.33
C THR A 11 1.37 -9.78 -30.22
N GLY A 12 0.83 -10.85 -29.62
CA GLY A 12 1.49 -12.16 -29.52
C GLY A 12 1.21 -12.90 -28.22
N LEU A 13 2.06 -13.89 -27.91
CA LEU A 13 2.03 -14.64 -26.66
C LEU A 13 3.04 -14.08 -25.65
N PRO A 14 2.93 -14.37 -24.33
CA PRO A 14 3.93 -13.93 -23.38
C PRO A 14 5.27 -14.64 -23.65
N ILE A 15 6.38 -13.98 -23.32
CA ILE A 15 7.73 -14.57 -23.42
C ILE A 15 7.82 -15.81 -22.51
N SER A 16 7.25 -15.70 -21.30
CA SER A 16 7.13 -16.76 -20.32
C SER A 16 5.77 -16.73 -19.63
N TRP A 17 5.08 -17.87 -19.62
CA TRP A 17 3.80 -18.05 -18.92
C TRP A 17 3.92 -18.07 -17.39
N LYS A 18 5.13 -18.17 -16.84
CA LYS A 18 5.38 -18.22 -15.38
C LYS A 18 5.63 -16.84 -14.75
N GLU A 19 5.79 -15.82 -15.57
CA GLU A 19 6.12 -14.47 -15.13
C GLU A 19 4.88 -13.73 -14.62
N SER A 20 5.09 -12.86 -13.62
CA SER A 20 4.02 -12.00 -13.09
C SER A 20 3.61 -10.93 -14.10
N TYR A 21 2.35 -10.51 -14.07
CA TYR A 21 1.84 -9.36 -14.84
C TYR A 21 2.56 -8.04 -14.49
N VAL A 22 3.22 -7.97 -13.32
CA VAL A 22 4.05 -6.80 -12.93
C VAL A 22 5.26 -6.63 -13.86
N ASN A 23 5.79 -7.73 -14.41
CA ASN A 23 6.82 -7.67 -15.43
C ASN A 23 6.16 -7.40 -16.78
N THR A 24 5.76 -6.15 -17.01
CA THR A 24 4.99 -5.74 -18.19
C THR A 24 5.72 -5.97 -19.52
N PHE A 25 7.03 -6.17 -19.52
CA PHE A 25 7.79 -6.50 -20.74
C PHE A 25 7.58 -7.95 -21.21
N ASN A 26 7.18 -8.85 -20.30
CA ASN A 26 6.94 -10.25 -20.62
C ASN A 26 5.65 -10.46 -21.43
N TRP A 27 4.65 -9.59 -21.25
CA TRP A 27 3.30 -9.77 -21.76
C TRP A 27 3.02 -8.90 -22.99
N PRO A 28 2.18 -9.35 -23.94
CA PRO A 28 1.87 -8.61 -25.17
C PRO A 28 1.03 -7.34 -24.91
N TYR A 29 0.79 -6.54 -25.95
CA TYR A 29 -0.13 -5.40 -25.94
C TYR A 29 -1.49 -5.79 -26.51
N ILE A 30 -2.56 -5.16 -26.02
CA ILE A 30 -3.92 -5.34 -26.58
C ILE A 30 -4.05 -4.56 -27.89
N VAL A 31 -4.52 -5.24 -28.94
CA VAL A 31 -4.84 -4.69 -30.26
C VAL A 31 -6.35 -4.48 -30.41
N GLN A 32 -7.16 -5.45 -30.00
CA GLN A 32 -8.62 -5.40 -30.04
C GLN A 32 -9.18 -5.86 -28.69
N LEU A 33 -10.24 -5.20 -28.25
CA LEU A 33 -11.03 -5.60 -27.10
C LEU A 33 -12.48 -5.72 -27.56
N ALA A 34 -13.07 -6.90 -27.41
CA ALA A 34 -14.49 -7.09 -27.60
C ALA A 34 -15.14 -7.57 -26.30
N TYR A 35 -16.35 -7.10 -26.02
CA TYR A 35 -17.08 -7.53 -24.84
C TYR A 35 -18.59 -7.54 -25.05
N ILE A 36 -19.25 -8.43 -24.30
CA ILE A 36 -20.69 -8.53 -24.19
C ILE A 36 -21.09 -8.31 -22.73
N ILE A 37 -22.11 -7.51 -22.48
CA ILE A 37 -22.74 -7.37 -21.17
C ILE A 37 -24.15 -7.94 -21.25
N SER A 38 -24.48 -8.74 -20.25
CA SER A 38 -25.77 -9.38 -20.10
C SER A 38 -26.34 -9.10 -18.71
N TYR A 39 -27.58 -8.63 -18.65
CA TYR A 39 -28.32 -8.41 -17.40
C TYR A 39 -29.31 -9.54 -17.06
N HIS A 40 -29.65 -10.35 -18.06
CA HIS A 40 -30.61 -11.44 -17.99
C HIS A 40 -30.03 -12.68 -18.65
N GLU A 41 -30.48 -13.87 -18.22
CA GLU A 41 -29.95 -15.11 -18.77
C GLU A 41 -30.14 -15.20 -20.28
N ASN A 42 -29.06 -15.58 -20.97
CA ASN A 42 -29.02 -15.78 -22.42
C ASN A 42 -29.49 -14.57 -23.26
N GLU A 43 -29.32 -13.34 -22.75
CA GLU A 43 -29.64 -12.10 -23.46
C GLU A 43 -28.41 -11.19 -23.59
N ILE A 44 -28.13 -10.71 -24.80
CA ILE A 44 -27.11 -9.68 -25.04
C ILE A 44 -27.73 -8.31 -24.82
N SER A 45 -27.29 -7.60 -23.78
CA SER A 45 -27.75 -6.25 -23.48
C SER A 45 -26.84 -5.17 -24.09
N VAL A 46 -25.53 -5.42 -24.11
CA VAL A 46 -24.53 -4.56 -24.75
C VAL A 46 -23.52 -5.44 -25.47
N GLU A 47 -23.12 -5.04 -26.66
CA GLU A 47 -22.02 -5.63 -27.42
C GLU A 47 -21.11 -4.50 -27.90
N GLN A 48 -19.80 -4.68 -27.76
CA GLN A 48 -18.79 -3.72 -28.18
C GLN A 48 -17.61 -4.44 -28.84
N ASP A 49 -17.07 -3.77 -29.85
CA ASP A 49 -15.92 -4.22 -30.64
C ASP A 49 -15.03 -3.01 -30.89
N ILE A 50 -13.85 -3.00 -30.25
CA ILE A 50 -13.00 -1.82 -30.14
C ILE A 50 -11.57 -2.19 -30.55
N ILE A 51 -11.06 -1.52 -31.57
CA ILE A 51 -9.63 -1.53 -31.90
C ILE A 51 -8.95 -0.44 -31.08
N LEU A 52 -7.83 -0.77 -30.43
CA LEU A 52 -7.06 0.18 -29.63
C LEU A 52 -5.91 0.73 -30.45
N LYS A 53 -5.71 2.05 -30.39
CA LYS A 53 -4.59 2.70 -31.07
C LYS A 53 -3.25 2.24 -30.46
N PRO A 54 -2.24 1.86 -31.26
CA PRO A 54 -0.91 1.53 -30.75
C PRO A 54 -0.21 2.76 -30.19
N GLU A 55 0.48 2.61 -29.05
CA GLU A 55 1.26 3.67 -28.41
C GLU A 55 2.69 3.17 -28.16
N ASN A 56 3.64 3.65 -28.94
CA ASN A 56 5.06 3.26 -28.85
C ASN A 56 5.35 1.76 -29.11
N PHE A 57 4.49 1.07 -29.86
CA PHE A 57 4.74 -0.28 -30.36
C PHE A 57 4.14 -0.49 -31.76
N GLU A 58 4.61 -1.51 -32.46
CA GLU A 58 4.04 -1.96 -33.74
C GLU A 58 3.40 -3.33 -33.57
N ILE A 59 2.29 -3.57 -34.26
CA ILE A 59 1.65 -4.88 -34.35
C ILE A 59 2.50 -5.78 -35.27
N PRO A 60 3.03 -6.92 -34.78
CA PRO A 60 3.85 -7.81 -35.60
C PRO A 60 3.06 -8.42 -36.76
N SER A 61 3.74 -8.70 -37.88
CA SER A 61 3.11 -9.31 -39.08
C SER A 61 2.46 -10.66 -38.77
N ASP A 62 3.05 -11.43 -37.85
CA ASP A 62 2.55 -12.75 -37.47
C ASP A 62 1.22 -12.63 -36.70
N SER A 63 1.08 -11.63 -35.83
CA SER A 63 -0.20 -11.31 -35.17
C SER A 63 -1.23 -10.79 -36.17
N THR A 64 -0.84 -9.87 -37.06
CA THR A 64 -1.71 -9.38 -38.13
C THR A 64 -2.19 -10.52 -39.05
N ALA A 65 -1.37 -11.54 -39.30
CA ALA A 65 -1.78 -12.70 -40.10
C ALA A 65 -2.82 -13.58 -39.40
N VAL A 66 -2.88 -13.54 -38.06
CA VAL A 66 -3.86 -14.25 -37.24
C VAL A 66 -5.16 -13.46 -37.16
N HIS A 67 -5.12 -12.23 -36.65
CA HIS A 67 -6.33 -11.46 -36.34
C HIS A 67 -6.73 -10.42 -37.40
N GLY A 68 -5.95 -10.26 -38.47
CA GLY A 68 -6.28 -9.41 -39.61
C GLY A 68 -6.17 -7.89 -39.40
N ILE A 69 -5.78 -7.42 -38.21
CA ILE A 69 -5.67 -5.98 -37.90
C ILE A 69 -4.25 -5.50 -38.20
N THR A 70 -4.14 -4.59 -39.16
CA THR A 70 -2.88 -3.96 -39.55
C THR A 70 -2.56 -2.73 -38.70
N ASN A 71 -1.28 -2.36 -38.59
CA ASN A 71 -0.86 -1.11 -37.97
C ASN A 71 -1.60 0.12 -38.53
N ASN A 72 -1.80 0.18 -39.85
CA ASN A 72 -2.52 1.28 -40.50
C ASN A 72 -4.01 1.33 -40.11
N GLN A 73 -4.66 0.18 -39.96
CA GLN A 73 -6.04 0.14 -39.46
C GLN A 73 -6.11 0.60 -38.01
N ALA A 74 -5.25 0.07 -37.14
CA ALA A 74 -5.24 0.41 -35.73
C ALA A 74 -4.90 1.90 -35.47
N ILE A 75 -4.01 2.50 -36.26
CA ILE A 75 -3.69 3.94 -36.16
C ILE A 75 -4.85 4.83 -36.58
N ASN A 76 -5.56 4.47 -37.66
CA ASN A 76 -6.59 5.31 -38.27
C ASN A 76 -7.98 5.13 -37.68
N GLN A 77 -8.29 3.93 -37.19
CA GLN A 77 -9.63 3.54 -36.71
C GLN A 77 -9.62 3.21 -35.21
N GLY A 78 -8.45 3.09 -34.60
CA GLY A 78 -8.32 2.75 -33.18
C GLY A 78 -8.70 3.91 -32.26
N TYR A 79 -9.34 3.55 -31.15
CA TYR A 79 -9.69 4.46 -30.08
C TYR A 79 -8.50 4.71 -29.14
N ASP A 80 -8.56 5.80 -28.39
CA ASP A 80 -7.59 6.12 -27.35
C ASP A 80 -7.51 4.99 -26.31
N ARG A 81 -6.30 4.47 -26.12
CA ARG A 81 -6.06 3.27 -25.29
C ARG A 81 -6.43 3.54 -23.84
N LYS A 82 -5.97 4.66 -23.29
CA LYS A 82 -6.20 5.00 -21.88
C LYS A 82 -7.68 5.18 -21.61
N GLN A 83 -8.41 5.89 -22.46
CA GLN A 83 -9.85 6.11 -22.31
C GLN A 83 -10.64 4.80 -22.37
N VAL A 84 -10.34 3.94 -23.35
CA VAL A 84 -11.01 2.62 -23.48
C VAL A 84 -10.75 1.75 -22.26
N LEU A 85 -9.49 1.68 -21.80
CA LEU A 85 -9.12 0.88 -20.63
C LEU A 85 -9.75 1.42 -19.34
N GLN A 86 -9.85 2.73 -19.15
CA GLN A 86 -10.53 3.33 -17.98
C GLN A 86 -12.02 2.99 -17.95
N ASN A 87 -12.69 3.08 -19.10
CA ASN A 87 -14.09 2.71 -19.24
C ASN A 87 -14.28 1.22 -18.97
N PHE A 88 -13.43 0.37 -19.56
CA PHE A 88 -13.52 -1.08 -19.39
C PHE A 88 -13.21 -1.52 -17.95
N ALA A 89 -12.22 -0.91 -17.28
CA ALA A 89 -11.96 -1.13 -15.87
C ALA A 89 -13.18 -0.83 -15.00
N SER A 90 -13.93 0.23 -15.31
CA SER A 90 -15.18 0.56 -14.62
C SER A 90 -16.25 -0.52 -14.86
N LEU A 91 -16.38 -1.05 -16.08
CA LEU A 91 -17.30 -2.13 -16.39
C LEU A 91 -16.95 -3.43 -15.66
N LEU A 92 -15.66 -3.77 -15.56
CA LEU A 92 -15.17 -4.94 -14.81
C LEU A 92 -15.52 -4.84 -13.32
N ARG A 93 -15.34 -3.67 -12.69
CA ARG A 93 -15.70 -3.47 -11.27
C ARG A 93 -17.20 -3.62 -11.00
N GLU A 94 -18.02 -3.29 -11.99
CA GLU A 94 -19.47 -3.39 -11.87
C GLU A 94 -20.03 -4.78 -12.26
N ALA A 95 -19.18 -5.72 -12.70
CA ALA A 95 -19.58 -7.08 -13.03
C ALA A 95 -19.81 -7.92 -11.76
N ASP A 96 -20.69 -8.91 -11.86
CA ASP A 96 -20.88 -9.96 -10.85
C ASP A 96 -20.14 -11.24 -11.25
N TYR A 97 -20.13 -11.48 -12.57
CA TYR A 97 -19.42 -12.57 -13.24
C TYR A 97 -18.64 -12.02 -14.42
N ILE A 98 -17.39 -12.47 -14.54
CA ILE A 98 -16.52 -12.21 -15.68
C ILE A 98 -16.26 -13.55 -16.37
N ILE A 99 -16.54 -13.62 -17.66
CA ILE A 99 -16.47 -14.86 -18.43
C ILE A 99 -15.54 -14.66 -19.61
N ALA A 100 -14.57 -15.56 -19.74
CA ALA A 100 -13.63 -15.58 -20.85
C ALA A 100 -13.21 -17.00 -21.18
N HIS A 101 -12.67 -17.19 -22.39
CA HIS A 101 -12.08 -18.45 -22.80
C HIS A 101 -10.56 -18.33 -22.75
N ASN A 102 -9.90 -19.03 -21.80
CA ASN A 102 -8.49 -18.84 -21.44
C ASN A 102 -8.20 -17.58 -20.60
N SER A 103 -9.08 -17.28 -19.63
CA SER A 103 -9.02 -16.07 -18.80
C SER A 103 -7.69 -15.77 -18.12
N ASP A 104 -6.86 -16.76 -17.80
CA ASP A 104 -5.53 -16.52 -17.21
C ASP A 104 -4.63 -15.69 -18.14
N PHE A 105 -4.73 -15.90 -19.46
CA PHE A 105 -4.01 -15.10 -20.44
C PHE A 105 -4.59 -13.69 -20.49
N ASP A 106 -5.88 -13.58 -20.76
CA ASP A 106 -6.54 -12.29 -21.04
C ASP A 106 -6.50 -11.35 -19.83
N VAL A 107 -6.72 -11.89 -18.63
CA VAL A 107 -6.66 -11.13 -17.38
C VAL A 107 -5.25 -10.60 -17.14
N ASN A 108 -4.20 -11.41 -17.34
CA ASN A 108 -2.83 -10.94 -17.14
C ASN A 108 -2.43 -9.87 -18.16
N VAL A 109 -2.87 -9.99 -19.42
CA VAL A 109 -2.67 -8.95 -20.43
C VAL A 109 -3.39 -7.64 -20.06
N LEU A 110 -4.65 -7.70 -19.61
CA LEU A 110 -5.39 -6.54 -19.13
C LEU A 110 -4.71 -5.87 -17.93
N ARG A 111 -4.24 -6.65 -16.95
CA ARG A 111 -3.52 -6.13 -15.78
C ARG A 111 -2.22 -5.44 -16.16
N CYS A 112 -1.50 -5.96 -17.16
CA CYS A 112 -0.34 -5.27 -17.73
C CYS A 112 -0.72 -3.94 -18.38
N GLU A 113 -1.81 -3.90 -19.16
CA GLU A 113 -2.30 -2.67 -19.77
C GLU A 113 -2.73 -1.63 -18.74
N PHE A 114 -3.39 -2.04 -17.65
CA PHE A 114 -3.74 -1.13 -16.56
C PHE A 114 -2.49 -0.56 -15.87
N LEU A 115 -1.47 -1.40 -15.60
CA LEU A 115 -0.19 -0.94 -15.06
C LEU A 115 0.51 0.05 -16.00
N ARG A 116 0.61 -0.27 -17.31
CA ARG A 116 1.22 0.61 -18.32
C ARG A 116 0.56 1.99 -18.38
N ASN A 117 -0.75 2.06 -18.13
CA ASN A 117 -1.55 3.28 -18.25
C ASN A 117 -1.83 3.98 -16.91
N ASN A 118 -1.22 3.51 -15.81
CA ASN A 118 -1.46 3.99 -14.46
C ASN A 118 -2.95 4.00 -14.08
N ILE A 119 -3.66 2.92 -14.42
CA ILE A 119 -5.06 2.67 -14.08
C ILE A 119 -5.08 1.67 -12.92
N GLU A 120 -5.89 1.94 -11.90
CA GLU A 120 -6.05 1.02 -10.77
C GLU A 120 -6.62 -0.33 -11.23
N ASP A 121 -5.92 -1.40 -10.87
CA ASP A 121 -6.22 -2.78 -11.27
C ASP A 121 -7.56 -3.27 -10.68
N PRO A 122 -8.62 -3.43 -11.50
CA PRO A 122 -9.94 -3.87 -11.03
C PRO A 122 -9.94 -5.33 -10.55
N PHE A 123 -8.90 -6.12 -10.85
CA PHE A 123 -8.78 -7.51 -10.41
C PHE A 123 -8.17 -7.64 -8.99
N LYS A 124 -7.83 -6.52 -8.33
CA LYS A 124 -7.43 -6.52 -6.90
C LYS A 124 -8.64 -6.54 -5.97
N SER A 125 -9.76 -5.93 -6.35
CA SER A 125 -11.05 -6.05 -5.66
C SER A 125 -11.70 -7.39 -6.02
N GLN A 126 -11.97 -8.25 -5.03
CA GLN A 126 -12.45 -9.63 -5.24
C GLN A 126 -13.99 -9.74 -5.29
N ASP A 127 -14.67 -8.71 -5.78
CA ASP A 127 -16.14 -8.57 -5.68
C ASP A 127 -16.92 -9.24 -6.84
N PHE A 128 -16.23 -10.00 -7.70
CA PHE A 128 -16.78 -10.71 -8.85
C PHE A 128 -16.13 -12.11 -9.01
N ASP A 129 -16.86 -13.02 -9.66
CA ASP A 129 -16.35 -14.36 -9.98
C ASP A 129 -15.85 -14.45 -11.42
N ILE A 130 -14.66 -15.00 -11.62
CA ILE A 130 -14.12 -15.26 -12.97
C ILE A 130 -14.39 -16.72 -13.36
N ILE A 131 -15.12 -16.92 -14.46
CA ILE A 131 -15.40 -18.23 -15.03
C ILE A 131 -14.62 -18.39 -16.35
N CYS A 132 -13.60 -19.25 -16.31
CA CYS A 132 -12.85 -19.65 -17.50
C CYS A 132 -13.53 -20.86 -18.15
N THR A 133 -14.15 -20.66 -19.32
CA THR A 133 -14.88 -21.74 -20.03
C THR A 133 -13.93 -22.87 -20.45
N MET A 134 -12.70 -22.56 -20.85
CA MET A 134 -11.65 -23.54 -21.18
C MET A 134 -11.38 -24.51 -20.00
N LYS A 135 -11.13 -23.97 -18.81
CA LYS A 135 -10.85 -24.80 -17.61
C LYS A 135 -12.08 -25.59 -17.17
N LYS A 136 -13.25 -24.93 -17.09
CA LYS A 136 -14.49 -25.58 -16.66
C LYS A 136 -14.93 -26.72 -17.58
N THR A 137 -14.57 -26.66 -18.85
CA THR A 137 -14.99 -27.66 -19.85
C THR A 137 -13.95 -28.73 -20.15
N THR A 138 -12.78 -28.72 -19.51
CA THR A 138 -11.70 -29.69 -19.80
C THR A 138 -12.18 -31.14 -19.61
N ASN A 139 -12.81 -31.45 -18.47
CA ASN A 139 -13.35 -32.77 -18.18
C ASN A 139 -14.64 -33.09 -18.94
N TYR A 140 -15.34 -32.08 -19.44
CA TYR A 140 -16.50 -32.27 -20.32
C TYR A 140 -16.05 -32.63 -21.73
N CYS A 141 -15.06 -31.92 -22.28
CA CYS A 141 -14.51 -32.13 -23.61
C CYS A 141 -13.77 -33.46 -23.73
N LYS A 142 -13.01 -33.87 -22.70
CA LYS A 142 -12.25 -35.13 -22.65
C LYS A 142 -11.35 -35.34 -23.87
N ILE A 143 -10.71 -34.27 -24.35
CA ILE A 143 -9.81 -34.35 -25.51
C ILE A 143 -8.51 -35.01 -25.03
N PRO A 144 -8.05 -36.12 -25.64
CA PRO A 144 -6.83 -36.80 -25.20
C PRO A 144 -5.61 -35.87 -25.27
N SER A 145 -4.78 -35.86 -24.23
CA SER A 145 -3.42 -35.29 -24.29
C SER A 145 -2.36 -36.40 -24.27
N GLY A 146 -1.16 -36.09 -24.75
CA GLY A 146 -0.03 -37.03 -24.74
C GLY A 146 0.56 -37.34 -23.36
N TYR A 147 0.06 -36.73 -22.28
CA TYR A 147 0.67 -36.76 -20.94
C TYR A 147 -0.27 -37.27 -19.83
N GLY A 148 -1.39 -37.91 -20.18
CA GLY A 148 -2.28 -38.60 -19.22
C GLY A 148 -3.52 -37.81 -18.79
N ASP A 149 -3.44 -36.48 -18.71
CA ASP A 149 -4.60 -35.61 -18.45
C ASP A 149 -5.35 -35.23 -19.74
N TYR A 150 -6.55 -34.66 -19.63
CA TYR A 150 -7.26 -34.12 -20.80
C TYR A 150 -6.68 -32.77 -21.23
N LYS A 151 -6.55 -32.58 -22.54
CA LYS A 151 -6.16 -31.31 -23.17
C LYS A 151 -7.23 -30.25 -22.88
N TRP A 152 -6.81 -29.03 -22.58
CA TRP A 152 -7.68 -27.86 -22.59
C TRP A 152 -8.28 -27.64 -23.99
N PRO A 153 -9.61 -27.55 -24.12
CA PRO A 153 -10.24 -27.34 -25.42
C PRO A 153 -9.99 -25.90 -25.89
N SER A 154 -9.65 -25.72 -27.16
CA SER A 154 -9.80 -24.43 -27.82
C SER A 154 -11.28 -24.05 -27.92
N LEU A 155 -11.57 -22.76 -28.13
CA LEU A 155 -12.94 -22.28 -28.26
C LEU A 155 -13.66 -22.97 -29.43
N GLN A 156 -12.96 -23.18 -30.54
CA GLN A 156 -13.49 -23.92 -31.70
C GLN A 156 -13.83 -25.39 -31.37
N GLU A 157 -12.97 -26.08 -30.62
CA GLU A 157 -13.21 -27.47 -30.20
C GLU A 157 -14.42 -27.55 -29.26
N LEU A 158 -14.53 -26.61 -28.32
CA LEU A 158 -15.67 -26.51 -27.41
C LEU A 158 -16.97 -26.22 -28.17
N HIS A 159 -16.96 -25.21 -29.04
CA HIS A 159 -18.10 -24.82 -29.86
C HIS A 159 -18.56 -25.98 -30.75
N THR A 160 -17.62 -26.65 -31.43
CA THR A 160 -17.91 -27.82 -32.27
C THR A 160 -18.54 -28.94 -31.44
N LYS A 161 -18.05 -29.19 -30.22
CA LYS A 161 -18.63 -30.21 -29.35
C LYS A 161 -20.06 -29.87 -28.90
N LEU A 162 -20.36 -28.60 -28.67
CA LEU A 162 -21.66 -28.14 -28.17
C LEU A 162 -22.72 -28.03 -29.28
N PHE A 163 -22.31 -27.64 -30.49
CA PHE A 163 -23.22 -27.25 -31.57
C PHE A 163 -23.07 -28.08 -32.86
N ASN A 164 -22.09 -29.00 -32.94
CA ASN A 164 -21.73 -29.75 -34.15
C ASN A 164 -21.37 -28.87 -35.36
N THR A 165 -20.97 -27.61 -35.13
CA THR A 165 -20.59 -26.66 -36.16
C THR A 165 -19.33 -25.89 -35.76
N HIS A 166 -18.57 -25.47 -36.77
CA HIS A 166 -17.47 -24.53 -36.62
C HIS A 166 -18.05 -23.12 -36.75
N PHE A 167 -17.65 -22.17 -35.90
CA PHE A 167 -17.97 -20.76 -36.13
C PHE A 167 -16.96 -20.15 -37.11
N GLU A 168 -17.42 -19.18 -37.89
CA GLU A 168 -16.62 -18.46 -38.90
C GLU A 168 -15.86 -17.29 -38.25
N GLU A 169 -14.76 -16.83 -38.86
CA GLU A 169 -13.95 -15.68 -38.40
C GLU A 169 -13.30 -15.84 -37.01
N ALA A 170 -12.87 -17.06 -36.65
CA ALA A 170 -12.03 -17.29 -35.48
C ALA A 170 -10.75 -16.45 -35.50
N HIS A 171 -10.30 -15.99 -34.33
CA HIS A 171 -9.24 -14.99 -34.16
C HIS A 171 -9.68 -13.57 -34.51
N ASN A 172 -10.90 -13.25 -34.09
CA ASN A 172 -11.39 -11.89 -34.05
C ASN A 172 -12.23 -11.79 -32.78
N ALA A 173 -11.78 -10.94 -31.86
CA ALA A 173 -12.31 -10.85 -30.50
C ALA A 173 -13.85 -10.74 -30.48
N LYS A 174 -14.47 -10.08 -31.47
CA LYS A 174 -15.92 -9.96 -31.55
C LYS A 174 -16.62 -11.31 -31.75
N TYR A 175 -16.13 -12.15 -32.65
CA TYR A 175 -16.72 -13.46 -32.92
C TYR A 175 -16.36 -14.45 -31.82
N ASP A 176 -15.15 -14.36 -31.27
CA ASP A 176 -14.69 -15.20 -30.18
C ASP A 176 -15.45 -14.90 -28.87
N VAL A 177 -15.73 -13.64 -28.54
CA VAL A 177 -16.58 -13.31 -27.38
C VAL A 177 -18.03 -13.79 -27.58
N LYS A 178 -18.55 -13.71 -28.81
CA LYS A 178 -19.90 -14.18 -29.13
C LYS A 178 -20.01 -15.71 -29.06
N ALA A 179 -19.04 -16.44 -29.60
CA ALA A 179 -18.94 -17.88 -29.47
C ALA A 179 -18.77 -18.30 -28.01
N THR A 180 -18.01 -17.54 -27.21
CA THR A 180 -17.86 -17.75 -25.76
C THR A 180 -19.19 -17.56 -25.03
N PHE A 181 -19.95 -16.50 -25.36
CA PHE A 181 -21.29 -16.26 -24.83
C PHE A 181 -22.24 -17.44 -25.13
N ASP A 182 -22.31 -17.87 -26.38
CA ASP A 182 -23.22 -18.95 -26.81
C ASP A 182 -22.79 -20.29 -26.15
N CYS A 183 -21.48 -20.58 -26.09
CA CYS A 183 -20.96 -21.77 -25.42
C CYS A 183 -21.27 -21.77 -23.92
N PHE A 184 -21.10 -20.63 -23.23
CA PHE A 184 -21.36 -20.53 -21.80
C PHE A 184 -22.81 -20.85 -21.47
N TRP A 185 -23.77 -20.23 -22.15
CA TRP A 185 -25.19 -20.49 -21.89
C TRP A 185 -25.58 -21.92 -22.24
N ARG A 186 -25.01 -22.50 -23.31
CA ARG A 186 -25.23 -23.91 -23.62
C ARG A 186 -24.66 -24.85 -22.55
N LEU A 187 -23.55 -24.50 -21.92
CA LEU A 187 -22.95 -25.28 -20.82
C LEU A 187 -23.74 -25.16 -19.53
N VAL A 188 -24.38 -24.02 -19.29
CA VAL A 188 -25.35 -23.83 -18.21
C VAL A 188 -26.57 -24.74 -18.44
N ASP A 189 -27.16 -24.71 -19.64
CA ASP A 189 -28.31 -25.56 -20.00
C ASP A 189 -28.02 -27.06 -19.84
N LEU A 190 -26.77 -27.45 -20.08
CA LEU A 190 -26.30 -28.84 -19.95
C LEU A 190 -25.83 -29.18 -18.53
N GLU A 191 -25.98 -28.26 -17.57
CA GLU A 191 -25.53 -28.40 -16.17
C GLU A 191 -24.04 -28.75 -16.04
N VAL A 192 -23.21 -28.35 -17.01
CA VAL A 192 -21.75 -28.50 -16.97
C VAL A 192 -21.13 -27.36 -16.19
N ILE A 193 -21.70 -26.15 -16.32
CA ILE A 193 -21.35 -24.99 -15.51
C ILE A 193 -22.55 -24.68 -14.62
N HIS A 194 -22.31 -24.70 -13.31
CA HIS A 194 -23.22 -24.13 -12.33
C HIS A 194 -22.73 -22.73 -11.99
N PHE A 195 -23.64 -21.76 -12.02
CA PHE A 195 -23.40 -20.44 -11.46
C PHE A 195 -24.64 -20.05 -10.64
N ASP A 196 -24.41 -19.36 -9.54
CA ASP A 196 -25.49 -18.94 -8.66
C ASP A 196 -26.10 -17.65 -9.22
N LEU A 197 -27.43 -17.61 -9.25
CA LEU A 197 -28.12 -16.33 -9.39
C LEU A 197 -27.82 -15.53 -8.13
N LYS A 198 -26.80 -14.67 -8.21
CA LYS A 198 -26.62 -13.64 -7.21
C LYS A 198 -27.91 -12.82 -7.21
N PRO A 199 -28.50 -12.54 -6.02
CA PRO A 199 -29.57 -11.56 -5.97
C PRO A 199 -29.07 -10.35 -6.76
N ASP A 200 -29.94 -9.72 -7.56
CA ASP A 200 -29.60 -8.44 -8.15
C ASP A 200 -28.87 -7.68 -7.06
N LYS A 201 -27.58 -7.36 -7.28
CA LYS A 201 -26.98 -6.24 -6.55
C LYS A 201 -28.02 -5.18 -6.81
N GLU A 202 -28.85 -4.91 -5.81
CA GLU A 202 -29.85 -3.89 -5.91
C GLU A 202 -28.98 -2.68 -6.19
N LYS A 203 -28.84 -2.33 -7.47
CA LYS A 203 -28.83 -0.95 -7.89
C LYS A 203 -30.19 -0.44 -7.42
N THR A 204 -30.31 -0.23 -6.11
CA THR A 204 -30.73 1.09 -5.70
C THR A 204 -29.82 2.01 -6.48
N VAL A 205 -30.34 2.47 -7.60
CA VAL A 205 -30.35 3.90 -7.79
C VAL A 205 -30.73 4.44 -6.42
N ILE A 206 -29.75 4.99 -5.70
CA ILE A 206 -30.08 5.80 -4.55
C ILE A 206 -30.90 6.93 -5.20
N ASN A 207 -32.22 6.77 -5.21
CA ASN A 207 -33.07 7.65 -6.00
C ASN A 207 -32.80 9.07 -5.51
N LYS A 208 -32.70 10.03 -6.43
CA LYS A 208 -32.47 11.45 -6.13
C LYS A 208 -33.40 11.95 -5.02
N GLU A 209 -34.60 11.39 -4.91
CA GLU A 209 -35.53 11.69 -3.81
C GLU A 209 -35.06 11.19 -2.43
N PHE A 210 -34.49 9.98 -2.34
CA PHE A 210 -33.88 9.47 -1.11
C PHE A 210 -32.61 10.25 -0.77
N LEU A 211 -31.71 10.50 -1.74
CA LEU A 211 -30.51 11.33 -1.51
C LEU A 211 -30.89 12.72 -0.99
N ARG A 212 -31.91 13.33 -1.61
CA ARG A 212 -32.44 14.61 -1.16
C ARG A 212 -32.94 14.54 0.28
N SER A 213 -33.70 13.50 0.62
CA SER A 213 -34.25 13.34 1.98
C SER A 213 -33.14 13.11 3.00
N PHE A 214 -32.15 12.27 2.66
CA PHE A 214 -30.96 12.02 3.47
C PHE A 214 -30.16 13.30 3.73
N PHE A 215 -29.86 14.09 2.70
CA PHE A 215 -29.09 15.33 2.84
C PHE A 215 -29.86 16.44 3.56
N ILE A 216 -31.20 16.44 3.48
CA ILE A 216 -32.02 17.34 4.30
C ILE A 216 -31.92 16.93 5.78
N GLU A 217 -31.97 15.63 6.09
CA GLU A 217 -31.87 15.15 7.47
C GLU A 217 -30.45 15.22 8.05
N ARG A 218 -29.42 15.20 7.19
CA ARG A 218 -27.99 15.26 7.51
C ARG A 218 -27.32 16.41 6.79
N GLU A 219 -27.72 17.64 7.13
CA GLU A 219 -27.15 18.85 6.53
C GLU A 219 -25.63 18.94 6.77
N ASP A 220 -25.15 18.42 7.90
CA ASP A 220 -23.73 18.32 8.25
C ASP A 220 -22.93 17.52 7.22
N ILE A 221 -23.48 16.37 6.78
CA ILE A 221 -22.86 15.54 5.75
C ILE A 221 -22.93 16.23 4.39
N PHE A 222 -24.08 16.84 4.06
CA PHE A 222 -24.27 17.53 2.79
C PHE A 222 -23.26 18.66 2.60
N TYR A 223 -23.15 19.58 3.56
CA TYR A 223 -22.23 20.71 3.46
C TYR A 223 -20.76 20.27 3.49
N GLY A 224 -20.41 19.26 4.30
CA GLY A 224 -19.06 18.69 4.30
C GLY A 224 -18.67 18.10 2.94
N LEU A 225 -19.56 17.32 2.31
CA LEU A 225 -19.35 16.73 0.98
C LEU A 225 -19.10 17.80 -0.09
N ILE A 226 -20.01 18.77 -0.19
CA ILE A 226 -19.89 19.77 -1.26
C ILE A 226 -18.69 20.69 -1.05
N SER A 227 -18.39 21.04 0.21
CA SER A 227 -17.22 21.85 0.55
C SER A 227 -15.94 21.16 0.10
N ARG A 228 -15.82 19.85 0.37
CA ARG A 228 -14.60 19.07 0.12
C ARG A 228 -14.39 18.66 -1.33
N HIS A 229 -15.46 18.31 -2.05
CA HIS A 229 -15.34 17.59 -3.32
C HIS A 229 -16.10 18.20 -4.50
N TYR A 230 -17.05 19.11 -4.28
CA TYR A 230 -17.83 19.68 -5.38
C TYR A 230 -17.01 20.77 -6.09
N PRO A 231 -17.05 20.87 -7.44
CA PRO A 231 -16.39 21.95 -8.17
C PRO A 231 -17.17 23.26 -8.01
N LEU A 232 -17.13 23.83 -6.81
CA LEU A 232 -17.82 25.07 -6.46
C LEU A 232 -17.25 26.25 -7.27
N ASP A 233 -18.11 26.93 -8.01
CA ASP A 233 -17.76 28.20 -8.64
C ASP A 233 -18.04 29.39 -7.70
N GLU A 234 -17.73 30.60 -8.17
CA GLU A 234 -17.92 31.83 -7.39
C GLU A 234 -19.38 32.06 -6.96
N GLU A 235 -20.36 31.65 -7.78
CA GLU A 235 -21.79 31.82 -7.49
C GLU A 235 -22.23 30.87 -6.38
N LEU A 236 -21.84 29.60 -6.46
CA LEU A 236 -22.14 28.59 -5.45
C LEU A 236 -21.43 28.88 -4.12
N LEU A 237 -20.17 29.31 -4.15
CA LEU A 237 -19.43 29.73 -2.96
C LEU A 237 -20.16 30.86 -2.22
N TYR A 238 -20.65 31.86 -2.96
CA TYR A 238 -21.42 32.96 -2.40
C TYR A 238 -22.79 32.50 -1.87
N LEU A 239 -23.48 31.62 -2.60
CA LEU A 239 -24.80 31.12 -2.21
C LEU A 239 -24.77 30.34 -0.89
N PHE A 240 -23.71 29.55 -0.67
CA PHE A 240 -23.57 28.66 0.49
C PHE A 240 -22.65 29.23 1.59
N GLU A 241 -22.24 30.49 1.50
CA GLU A 241 -21.17 31.09 2.30
C GLU A 241 -21.27 30.86 3.82
N ASP A 242 -22.48 30.91 4.39
CA ASP A 242 -22.71 30.76 5.84
C ASP A 242 -22.76 29.29 6.32
N LYS A 243 -22.75 28.33 5.39
CA LYS A 243 -22.96 26.90 5.67
C LYS A 243 -21.78 26.03 5.25
N LEU A 244 -20.93 26.50 4.35
CA LEU A 244 -19.74 25.76 3.91
C LEU A 244 -18.75 25.59 5.05
N ASP A 245 -18.09 24.44 5.03
CA ASP A 245 -16.86 24.22 5.79
C ASP A 245 -15.71 24.83 4.99
N TRP A 246 -15.36 26.08 5.32
CA TRP A 246 -14.34 26.85 4.60
C TRP A 246 -12.94 26.22 4.66
N TYR A 247 -12.64 25.45 5.71
CA TYR A 247 -11.41 24.67 5.76
C TYR A 247 -11.44 23.56 4.71
N ALA A 248 -12.54 22.82 4.59
CA ALA A 248 -12.70 21.82 3.55
C ALA A 248 -12.69 22.44 2.13
N VAL A 249 -13.31 23.61 1.95
CA VAL A 249 -13.28 24.38 0.69
C VAL A 249 -11.85 24.75 0.32
N SER A 250 -11.07 25.27 1.25
CA SER A 250 -9.69 25.72 0.98
C SER A 250 -8.78 24.59 0.46
N GLN A 251 -9.08 23.34 0.78
CA GLN A 251 -8.36 22.13 0.34
C GLN A 251 -9.01 21.43 -0.86
N ASN A 252 -10.12 21.95 -1.37
CA ASN A 252 -10.84 21.37 -2.49
C ASN A 252 -10.06 21.59 -3.80
N ILE A 253 -9.65 20.48 -4.43
CA ILE A 253 -8.83 20.49 -5.65
C ILE A 253 -9.65 20.57 -6.93
N GLU A 254 -10.98 20.41 -6.84
CA GLU A 254 -11.92 20.43 -7.98
C GLU A 254 -12.38 21.86 -8.32
N ILE A 255 -12.22 22.80 -7.37
CA ILE A 255 -12.48 24.22 -7.60
C ILE A 255 -11.48 24.75 -8.64
N LYS A 256 -12.00 25.50 -9.62
CA LYS A 256 -11.17 26.23 -10.57
C LYS A 256 -10.64 27.51 -9.91
N TRP A 257 -9.55 27.37 -9.17
CA TRP A 257 -8.95 28.47 -8.42
C TRP A 257 -8.39 29.56 -9.32
N ASP A 258 -8.68 30.80 -8.96
CA ASP A 258 -8.04 32.00 -9.48
C ASP A 258 -7.83 33.03 -8.35
N GLU A 259 -7.09 34.11 -8.63
CA GLU A 259 -6.84 35.16 -7.63
C GLU A 259 -8.12 35.87 -7.17
N THR A 260 -9.16 35.91 -8.01
CA THR A 260 -10.44 36.58 -7.71
C THR A 260 -11.19 35.85 -6.60
N ILE A 261 -11.29 34.52 -6.68
CA ILE A 261 -11.91 33.69 -5.64
C ILE A 261 -11.15 33.84 -4.31
N ILE A 262 -9.81 33.78 -4.35
CA ILE A 262 -8.96 33.92 -3.17
C ILE A 262 -9.19 35.28 -2.50
N GLU A 263 -9.25 36.36 -3.28
CA GLU A 263 -9.47 37.72 -2.79
C GLU A 263 -10.87 37.94 -2.23
N LYS A 264 -11.89 37.51 -2.98
CA LYS A 264 -13.30 37.76 -2.65
C LYS A 264 -13.68 37.13 -1.31
N PHE A 265 -13.18 35.93 -1.01
CA PHE A 265 -13.46 35.19 0.22
C PHE A 265 -12.30 35.24 1.21
N SER A 266 -11.46 36.28 1.13
CA SER A 266 -10.20 36.35 1.88
C SER A 266 -10.33 36.35 3.41
N ASP A 267 -11.51 36.69 3.93
CA ASP A 267 -11.90 36.65 5.36
C ASP A 267 -12.33 35.26 5.83
N LYS A 268 -12.78 34.40 4.91
CA LYS A 268 -13.28 33.05 5.22
C LYS A 268 -12.16 32.05 5.45
N TRP A 269 -11.07 32.19 4.72
CA TRP A 269 -9.89 31.33 4.86
C TRP A 269 -9.22 31.48 6.23
N ASP A 270 -9.41 32.61 6.92
CA ASP A 270 -8.79 32.85 8.24
C ASP A 270 -9.35 31.91 9.34
N ILE A 271 -10.51 31.27 9.12
CA ILE A 271 -11.21 30.38 10.07
C ILE A 271 -10.56 28.98 10.11
N ASP A 272 -9.75 28.64 9.11
CA ASP A 272 -9.07 27.34 8.93
C ASP A 272 -8.23 26.91 10.15
N ALA A 273 -7.75 27.88 10.92
CA ALA A 273 -6.88 27.70 12.07
C ALA A 273 -7.58 27.37 13.38
N GLU A 274 -8.91 27.45 13.49
CA GLU A 274 -9.64 27.21 14.75
C GLU A 274 -10.50 25.93 14.69
N SER A 275 -10.94 25.50 13.50
CA SER A 275 -11.85 24.35 13.32
C SER A 275 -11.19 22.96 13.43
N GLY A 276 -9.85 22.89 13.48
CA GLY A 276 -9.10 21.63 13.65
C GLY A 276 -8.90 21.16 15.10
N GLY A 277 -9.51 21.86 16.08
CA GLY A 277 -9.33 21.57 17.52
C GLY A 277 -8.06 22.17 18.14
N TYR A 278 -7.26 22.91 17.37
CA TYR A 278 -6.05 23.58 17.82
C TYR A 278 -6.15 25.07 17.53
N PRO A 279 -5.99 25.98 18.51
CA PRO A 279 -6.04 27.41 18.25
C PRO A 279 -4.72 27.88 17.61
N LEU A 280 -4.59 27.73 16.29
CA LEU A 280 -3.47 28.25 15.51
C LEU A 280 -3.64 29.76 15.28
N GLY A 281 -3.91 30.54 16.34
CA GLY A 281 -4.32 31.95 16.33
C GLY A 281 -3.33 32.97 15.75
N LYS A 282 -2.38 32.53 14.91
CA LYS A 282 -1.43 33.34 14.15
C LYS A 282 -1.32 32.97 12.67
N ILE A 283 -1.79 31.80 12.23
CA ILE A 283 -1.70 31.36 10.83
C ILE A 283 -3.10 31.45 10.23
N LYS A 284 -3.25 32.19 9.13
CA LYS A 284 -4.56 32.49 8.56
C LYS A 284 -4.93 31.52 7.46
N TRP A 285 -4.09 31.34 6.45
CA TRP A 285 -4.44 30.57 5.24
C TRP A 285 -3.88 29.17 5.24
N TYR A 286 -4.17 28.42 6.31
CA TYR A 286 -3.57 27.10 6.51
C TYR A 286 -4.02 26.09 5.45
N GLY A 287 -5.33 25.95 5.21
CA GLY A 287 -5.80 24.96 4.22
C GLY A 287 -5.52 25.38 2.77
N LEU A 288 -5.49 26.68 2.46
CA LEU A 288 -5.00 27.16 1.16
C LEU A 288 -3.51 26.84 0.96
N SER A 289 -2.68 26.94 2.00
CA SER A 289 -1.24 26.67 1.89
C SER A 289 -0.96 25.23 1.49
N SER A 290 -1.83 24.27 1.84
CA SER A 290 -1.67 22.85 1.51
C SER A 290 -2.25 22.46 0.16
N ASN A 291 -3.02 23.34 -0.48
CA ASN A 291 -3.73 23.04 -1.71
C ASN A 291 -2.77 23.06 -2.92
N PRO A 292 -2.60 21.95 -3.66
CA PRO A 292 -1.69 21.88 -4.81
C PRO A 292 -2.24 22.57 -6.07
N ASN A 293 -3.55 22.85 -6.14
CA ASN A 293 -4.24 23.33 -7.34
C ASN A 293 -4.51 24.85 -7.33
N LEU A 294 -3.96 25.59 -6.37
CA LEU A 294 -3.96 27.05 -6.45
C LEU A 294 -3.14 27.53 -7.65
N PRO A 295 -3.41 28.74 -8.17
CA PRO A 295 -2.63 29.36 -9.26
C PRO A 295 -1.26 29.83 -8.77
N TRP A 296 -0.44 28.90 -8.30
CA TRP A 296 0.82 29.18 -7.63
C TRP A 296 1.78 29.96 -8.54
N SER A 297 2.17 31.13 -8.05
CA SER A 297 3.20 31.96 -8.65
C SER A 297 4.02 32.62 -7.54
N ILE A 298 5.25 33.02 -7.85
CA ILE A 298 6.10 33.77 -6.89
C ILE A 298 5.39 35.07 -6.47
N ASP A 299 4.67 35.71 -7.39
CA ASP A 299 3.96 36.97 -7.12
C ASP A 299 2.76 36.77 -6.19
N LEU A 300 1.99 35.68 -6.36
CA LEU A 300 0.91 35.31 -5.44
C LEU A 300 1.43 35.11 -4.01
N ILE A 301 2.52 34.35 -3.87
CA ILE A 301 3.13 34.07 -2.57
C ILE A 301 3.67 35.36 -1.95
N LYS A 302 4.32 36.24 -2.74
CA LYS A 302 4.79 37.55 -2.25
C LYS A 302 3.63 38.43 -1.77
N LYS A 303 2.55 38.47 -2.53
CA LYS A 303 1.36 39.29 -2.25
C LYS A 303 0.69 38.91 -0.92
N TYR A 304 0.65 37.61 -0.61
CA TYR A 304 0.01 37.08 0.60
C TYR A 304 0.98 36.41 1.58
N LYS A 305 2.25 36.86 1.58
CA LYS A 305 3.33 36.26 2.38
C LYS A 305 2.95 36.10 3.86
N ASP A 306 2.35 37.15 4.44
CA ASP A 306 2.00 37.17 5.87
C ASP A 306 0.77 36.31 6.23
N LYS A 307 0.06 35.79 5.22
CA LYS A 307 -1.11 34.91 5.42
C LYS A 307 -0.79 33.43 5.24
N PHE A 308 0.08 33.10 4.28
CA PHE A 308 0.45 31.72 3.98
C PHE A 308 1.36 31.10 5.06
N ALA A 309 1.22 29.80 5.24
CA ALA A 309 1.97 29.01 6.21
C ALA A 309 3.26 28.43 5.60
N PHE A 310 4.38 29.17 5.68
CA PHE A 310 5.68 28.69 5.19
C PHE A 310 6.30 27.59 6.05
N SER A 311 6.29 27.80 7.36
CA SER A 311 7.01 26.98 8.35
C SER A 311 6.22 26.84 9.65
N TYR A 312 6.62 25.87 10.45
CA TYR A 312 5.88 25.45 11.64
C TYR A 312 6.31 26.13 12.95
N PRO A 313 5.40 26.45 13.90
CA PRO A 313 5.77 26.59 15.31
C PRO A 313 6.03 25.19 15.88
N ALA A 314 7.24 24.92 16.40
CA ALA A 314 7.83 23.61 16.74
C ALA A 314 6.97 22.53 17.46
N GLU A 315 5.73 22.80 17.86
CA GLU A 315 4.88 21.96 18.70
C GLU A 315 3.95 20.98 17.95
N TYR A 316 3.70 21.12 16.64
CA TYR A 316 2.62 20.35 15.96
C TYR A 316 2.87 19.88 14.50
N SER A 317 4.08 20.03 13.93
CA SER A 317 4.54 19.44 12.63
C SER A 317 3.63 19.53 11.37
N LEU A 318 3.18 20.70 10.92
CA LEU A 318 2.35 20.89 9.69
C LEU A 318 2.79 22.09 8.82
N GLY A 319 4.02 22.09 8.29
CA GLY A 319 4.56 23.15 7.43
C GLY A 319 4.05 23.10 5.99
N GLU A 320 2.85 23.63 5.74
CA GLU A 320 2.07 23.34 4.52
C GLU A 320 2.70 23.80 3.20
N LEU A 321 3.22 25.03 3.08
CA LEU A 321 3.88 25.40 1.81
C LEU A 321 5.14 24.55 1.58
N SER A 322 5.88 24.22 2.65
CA SER A 322 7.08 23.39 2.52
C SER A 322 6.76 21.92 2.17
N THR A 323 5.53 21.45 2.43
CA THR A 323 5.04 20.12 2.01
C THR A 323 4.26 20.14 0.70
N ASN A 324 3.96 21.30 0.11
CA ASN A 324 3.07 21.42 -1.04
C ASN A 324 3.77 21.09 -2.37
N PRO A 325 3.40 19.99 -3.07
CA PRO A 325 4.01 19.61 -4.34
C PRO A 325 3.57 20.49 -5.53
N GLY A 326 2.48 21.26 -5.39
CA GLY A 326 1.93 22.12 -6.45
C GLY A 326 2.69 23.44 -6.66
N LEU A 327 3.61 23.79 -5.76
CA LEU A 327 4.44 24.97 -5.90
C LEU A 327 5.45 24.84 -7.05
N PRO A 328 5.82 25.95 -7.73
CA PRO A 328 6.81 25.95 -8.80
C PRO A 328 8.23 25.83 -8.23
N TRP A 329 8.58 24.64 -7.72
CA TRP A 329 9.86 24.34 -7.06
C TRP A 329 11.04 24.53 -8.00
N LEU A 330 11.62 25.73 -7.92
CA LEU A 330 12.80 26.17 -8.64
C LEU A 330 13.67 27.01 -7.70
N CYS A 331 14.95 27.17 -8.04
CA CYS A 331 15.87 27.93 -7.20
C CYS A 331 15.40 29.37 -6.95
N ASN A 332 14.78 30.02 -7.93
CA ASN A 332 14.24 31.37 -7.78
C ASN A 332 13.12 31.46 -6.73
N LEU A 333 12.24 30.46 -6.61
CA LEU A 333 11.23 30.40 -5.54
C LEU A 333 11.91 30.26 -4.18
N ILE A 334 12.86 29.32 -4.08
CA ILE A 334 13.59 29.04 -2.82
C ILE A 334 14.37 30.28 -2.37
N ASP A 335 15.12 30.89 -3.29
CA ASP A 335 15.91 32.10 -3.04
C ASP A 335 15.03 33.30 -2.61
N CYS A 336 13.81 33.42 -3.13
CA CYS A 336 12.90 34.52 -2.76
C CYS A 336 12.42 34.46 -1.30
N PHE A 337 12.37 33.27 -0.71
CA PHE A 337 11.80 33.03 0.63
C PHE A 337 12.74 32.17 1.50
N ILE A 338 14.06 32.33 1.28
CA ILE A 338 15.10 31.43 1.79
C ILE A 338 15.08 31.26 3.32
N ASP A 339 14.69 32.30 4.05
CA ASP A 339 14.63 32.31 5.51
C ASP A 339 13.23 31.97 6.05
N ASP A 340 12.22 31.87 5.18
CA ASP A 340 10.85 31.52 5.55
C ASP A 340 10.60 30.00 5.44
N TRP A 341 11.33 29.29 4.58
CA TRP A 341 11.14 27.85 4.38
C TRP A 341 11.48 26.99 5.60
N ASP A 342 10.70 25.93 5.82
CA ASP A 342 11.05 24.86 6.75
C ASP A 342 12.01 23.87 6.08
N TRP A 343 13.30 24.06 6.33
CA TRP A 343 14.36 23.24 5.76
C TRP A 343 14.35 21.78 6.23
N ILE A 344 13.81 21.47 7.42
CA ILE A 344 13.67 20.09 7.88
C ILE A 344 12.64 19.38 7.01
N THR A 345 11.49 20.03 6.81
CA THR A 345 10.41 19.52 5.98
C THR A 345 10.84 19.39 4.52
N LEU A 346 11.49 20.41 3.95
CA LEU A 346 12.02 20.36 2.59
C LEU A 346 13.06 19.23 2.42
N SER A 347 13.94 19.01 3.40
CA SER A 347 14.91 17.91 3.39
C SER A 347 14.26 16.52 3.33
N LYS A 348 13.00 16.36 3.77
CA LYS A 348 12.23 15.10 3.69
C LYS A 348 11.44 14.95 2.39
N SER A 349 11.32 16.01 1.59
CA SER A 349 10.43 16.01 0.42
C SER A 349 10.86 15.01 -0.65
N SER A 350 9.87 14.36 -1.26
CA SER A 350 10.03 13.46 -2.41
C SER A 350 9.79 14.15 -3.76
N PHE A 351 9.22 15.35 -3.77
CA PHE A 351 8.80 16.06 -4.99
C PHE A 351 9.76 17.20 -5.39
N LEU A 352 10.73 17.56 -4.55
CA LEU A 352 11.73 18.57 -4.90
C LEU A 352 12.61 18.10 -6.06
N PRO A 353 13.13 19.01 -6.90
CA PRO A 353 13.98 18.70 -8.05
C PRO A 353 15.41 18.34 -7.62
N TRP A 354 15.55 17.24 -6.88
CA TRP A 354 16.83 16.82 -6.32
C TRP A 354 17.89 16.61 -7.39
N SER A 355 19.04 17.25 -7.19
CA SER A 355 20.25 17.07 -7.99
C SER A 355 21.46 17.40 -7.13
N ASN A 356 22.65 16.88 -7.47
CA ASN A 356 23.87 17.20 -6.72
C ASN A 356 24.11 18.72 -6.67
N ARG A 357 23.79 19.43 -7.76
CA ARG A 357 23.88 20.90 -7.82
C ARG A 357 22.90 21.56 -6.84
N PHE A 358 21.66 21.10 -6.79
CA PHE A 358 20.63 21.63 -5.90
C PHE A 358 20.97 21.41 -4.42
N ILE A 359 21.44 20.20 -4.06
CA ILE A 359 21.92 19.88 -2.72
C ILE A 359 23.08 20.80 -2.35
N LYS A 360 24.07 20.93 -3.24
CA LYS A 360 25.25 21.76 -3.03
C LYS A 360 24.93 23.24 -2.83
N GLN A 361 23.96 23.77 -3.57
CA GLN A 361 23.59 25.19 -3.52
C GLN A 361 23.09 25.60 -2.12
N TYR A 362 22.33 24.73 -1.45
CA TYR A 362 21.73 25.00 -0.14
C TYR A 362 22.30 24.14 0.99
N LYS A 363 23.54 23.65 0.84
CA LYS A 363 24.20 22.71 1.76
C LYS A 363 24.19 23.13 3.24
N ASP A 364 24.24 24.44 3.51
CA ASP A 364 24.32 25.01 4.85
C ASP A 364 22.93 25.25 5.47
N ARG A 365 21.86 24.97 4.72
CA ARG A 365 20.47 25.12 5.13
C ARG A 365 19.77 23.78 5.31
N TRP A 366 20.16 22.76 4.55
CA TRP A 366 19.55 21.43 4.67
C TRP A 366 19.72 20.81 6.05
N ASP A 367 18.68 20.11 6.50
CA ASP A 367 18.79 19.19 7.63
C ASP A 367 19.38 17.87 7.15
N TRP A 368 20.66 17.66 7.42
CA TRP A 368 21.38 16.46 6.98
C TRP A 368 20.89 15.18 7.65
N HIS A 369 20.25 15.25 8.81
CA HIS A 369 19.62 14.09 9.43
C HIS A 369 18.45 13.60 8.55
N SER A 370 17.54 14.50 8.18
CA SER A 370 16.42 14.21 7.27
C SER A 370 16.87 13.84 5.87
N LEU A 371 17.89 14.51 5.31
CA LEU A 371 18.43 14.12 4.00
C LEU A 371 19.00 12.68 4.04
N SER A 372 19.61 12.26 5.15
CA SER A 372 20.22 10.93 5.27
C SER A 372 19.21 9.78 5.26
N VAL A 373 17.91 10.06 5.43
CA VAL A 373 16.81 9.08 5.34
C VAL A 373 15.94 9.26 4.08
N ASN A 374 16.25 10.23 3.22
CA ASN A 374 15.42 10.59 2.08
C ASN A 374 15.73 9.72 0.84
N GLU A 375 14.82 8.82 0.50
CA GLU A 375 14.92 7.89 -0.64
C GLU A 375 14.89 8.59 -2.00
N SER A 376 14.37 9.81 -2.09
CA SER A 376 14.21 10.56 -3.34
C SER A 376 15.47 11.32 -3.77
N LEU A 377 16.55 11.31 -2.99
CA LEU A 377 17.82 11.91 -3.39
C LEU A 377 18.50 11.11 -4.51
N PRO A 378 19.32 11.76 -5.37
CA PRO A 378 20.12 11.10 -6.40
C PRO A 378 21.33 10.39 -5.79
N TRP A 379 21.08 9.39 -4.95
CA TRP A 379 22.10 8.63 -4.24
C TRP A 379 23.13 8.06 -5.20
N SER A 380 24.39 8.37 -4.92
CA SER A 380 25.55 7.86 -5.66
C SER A 380 26.76 7.92 -4.74
N ILE A 381 27.78 7.11 -5.03
CA ILE A 381 29.03 7.14 -4.25
C ILE A 381 29.68 8.53 -4.28
N ASN A 382 29.57 9.25 -5.41
CA ASN A 382 30.09 10.60 -5.55
C ASN A 382 29.35 11.60 -4.64
N LEU A 383 28.02 11.52 -4.56
CA LEU A 383 27.23 12.38 -3.66
C LEU A 383 27.58 12.12 -2.18
N ILE A 384 27.72 10.84 -1.82
CA ILE A 384 28.10 10.44 -0.45
C ILE A 384 29.48 11.01 -0.12
N CYS A 385 30.46 10.87 -1.03
CA CYS A 385 31.82 11.34 -0.80
C CYS A 385 31.93 12.87 -0.78
N GLU A 386 31.18 13.58 -1.61
CA GLU A 386 31.21 15.06 -1.67
C GLU A 386 30.80 15.70 -0.34
N PHE A 387 29.83 15.10 0.37
CA PHE A 387 29.29 15.61 1.65
C PHE A 387 29.50 14.65 2.83
N GLN A 388 30.58 13.86 2.79
CA GLN A 388 30.88 12.82 3.79
C GLN A 388 30.93 13.30 5.25
N ASP A 389 31.23 14.58 5.51
CA ASP A 389 31.25 15.12 6.88
C ASP A 389 29.86 15.54 7.40
N SER A 390 28.84 15.52 6.54
CA SER A 390 27.49 15.98 6.87
C SER A 390 26.51 14.80 7.02
N TRP A 391 26.70 13.73 6.26
CA TRP A 391 25.84 12.56 6.27
C TRP A 391 25.80 11.82 7.62
N LYS A 392 24.62 11.29 7.96
CA LYS A 392 24.45 10.28 9.01
C LYS A 392 24.58 8.89 8.38
N PHE A 393 25.79 8.35 8.39
CA PHE A 393 26.11 7.07 7.75
C PHE A 393 25.29 5.88 8.29
N GLU A 394 24.85 5.93 9.54
CA GLU A 394 23.95 4.92 10.13
C GLU A 394 22.61 4.82 9.38
N HIS A 395 22.01 5.96 8.98
CA HIS A 395 20.77 5.97 8.22
C HIS A 395 20.98 5.52 6.77
N ILE A 396 22.08 5.94 6.14
CA ILE A 396 22.44 5.49 4.80
C ILE A 396 22.61 3.97 4.81
N ASN A 397 23.29 3.42 5.83
CA ASN A 397 23.44 1.99 6.03
C ASN A 397 22.07 1.29 6.12
N GLU A 398 21.17 1.76 6.98
CA GLU A 398 19.83 1.19 7.08
C GLU A 398 19.05 1.21 5.76
N MET A 399 19.12 2.30 5.01
CA MET A 399 18.44 2.41 3.72
C MET A 399 18.98 1.39 2.72
N ILE A 400 20.28 1.15 2.71
CA ILE A 400 20.87 0.15 1.82
C ILE A 400 20.48 -1.27 2.25
N LEU A 401 20.55 -1.59 3.56
CA LEU A 401 20.15 -2.89 4.08
C LEU A 401 18.68 -3.22 3.77
N LYS A 402 17.80 -2.21 3.87
CA LYS A 402 16.37 -2.30 3.51
C LYS A 402 16.12 -2.22 2.00
N SER A 403 17.17 -2.20 1.18
CA SER A 403 17.11 -2.09 -0.29
C SER A 403 16.34 -0.87 -0.81
N LYS A 404 16.30 0.21 -0.02
CA LYS A 404 15.64 1.48 -0.36
C LYS A 404 16.45 2.33 -1.35
N ILE A 405 17.78 2.19 -1.31
CA ILE A 405 18.70 2.84 -2.26
C ILE A 405 19.69 1.83 -2.82
N ASN A 406 20.12 2.05 -4.06
CA ASN A 406 21.01 1.13 -4.77
C ASN A 406 22.44 1.69 -4.84
N ILE A 407 23.26 1.33 -3.85
CA ILE A 407 24.71 1.52 -3.88
C ILE A 407 25.32 0.12 -3.85
N THR A 408 26.18 -0.20 -4.81
CA THR A 408 26.75 -1.54 -4.93
C THR A 408 28.16 -1.61 -4.33
N ALA A 409 28.53 -2.78 -3.80
CA ALA A 409 29.92 -3.03 -3.39
C ALA A 409 30.92 -2.83 -4.54
N LYS A 410 30.49 -3.07 -5.79
CA LYS A 410 31.30 -2.80 -6.98
C LYS A 410 31.62 -1.31 -7.13
N GLU A 411 30.64 -0.44 -6.92
CA GLU A 411 30.84 1.02 -6.97
C GLU A 411 31.74 1.50 -5.83
N VAL A 412 31.57 0.97 -4.62
CA VAL A 412 32.43 1.29 -3.47
C VAL A 412 33.88 0.84 -3.73
N ILE A 413 34.08 -0.39 -4.20
CA ILE A 413 35.42 -0.92 -4.56
C ILE A 413 36.07 -0.04 -5.62
N LYS A 414 35.33 0.28 -6.70
CA LYS A 414 35.85 1.11 -7.77
C LYS A 414 36.23 2.50 -7.26
N ALA A 415 35.34 3.17 -6.53
CA ALA A 415 35.57 4.51 -5.99
C ALA A 415 36.81 4.53 -5.09
N TYR A 416 36.93 3.54 -4.19
CA TYR A 416 37.99 3.49 -3.19
C TYR A 416 39.35 3.09 -3.79
N PHE A 417 39.40 2.01 -4.59
CA PHE A 417 40.67 1.45 -5.09
C PHE A 417 41.08 1.95 -6.47
N GLU A 418 40.13 2.13 -7.39
CA GLU A 418 40.42 2.54 -8.78
C GLU A 418 40.46 4.06 -8.89
N ASP A 419 39.38 4.73 -8.47
CA ASP A 419 39.23 6.19 -8.59
C ASP A 419 39.97 6.96 -7.47
N ARG A 420 40.52 6.23 -6.47
CA ARG A 420 41.27 6.77 -5.32
C ARG A 420 40.50 7.87 -4.55
N ILE A 421 39.19 7.71 -4.47
CA ILE A 421 38.32 8.61 -3.71
C ILE A 421 38.46 8.24 -2.22
N SER A 422 38.76 9.24 -1.39
CA SER A 422 38.76 9.07 0.07
C SER A 422 37.33 8.99 0.58
N ILE A 423 36.98 7.87 1.22
CA ILE A 423 35.64 7.60 1.75
C ILE A 423 35.76 7.45 3.26
N LYS A 424 35.48 8.51 4.02
CA LYS A 424 35.29 8.39 5.47
C LYS A 424 34.14 7.43 5.73
N ASN A 425 34.25 6.61 6.77
CA ASN A 425 33.20 5.68 7.19
C ASN A 425 32.81 4.65 6.10
N VAL A 426 33.75 4.24 5.25
CA VAL A 426 33.54 3.22 4.18
C VAL A 426 32.90 1.92 4.70
N VAL A 427 33.07 1.62 5.99
CA VAL A 427 32.48 0.47 6.67
C VAL A 427 30.94 0.49 6.71
N TYR A 428 30.32 1.68 6.63
CA TYR A 428 28.86 1.86 6.58
C TYR A 428 28.31 1.84 5.15
N LEU A 429 29.14 1.50 4.16
CA LEU A 429 28.70 1.29 2.78
C LEU A 429 28.77 -0.20 2.44
N PRO A 430 28.09 -0.67 1.38
CA PRO A 430 28.00 -2.09 1.09
C PRO A 430 29.37 -2.62 0.70
N LEU A 431 29.88 -3.56 1.49
CA LEU A 431 31.17 -4.20 1.25
C LEU A 431 30.94 -5.68 0.91
N ASN A 432 31.94 -6.29 0.29
CA ASN A 432 31.96 -7.74 0.08
C ASN A 432 33.30 -8.30 0.55
N GLU A 433 33.40 -9.63 0.64
CA GLU A 433 34.61 -10.29 1.14
C GLU A 433 35.87 -9.85 0.36
N LYS A 434 35.72 -9.65 -0.96
CA LYS A 434 36.80 -9.15 -1.82
C LYS A 434 37.28 -7.76 -1.40
N PHE A 435 36.39 -6.84 -1.02
CA PHE A 435 36.80 -5.53 -0.49
C PHE A 435 37.66 -5.72 0.76
N VAL A 436 37.23 -6.58 1.68
CA VAL A 436 37.96 -6.85 2.94
C VAL A 436 39.33 -7.45 2.63
N ASP A 437 39.40 -8.46 1.76
CA ASP A 437 40.67 -9.08 1.33
C ASP A 437 41.65 -8.05 0.73
N LEU A 438 41.13 -7.02 0.05
CA LEU A 438 41.95 -5.96 -0.54
C LEU A 438 42.30 -4.83 0.46
N ALA A 439 41.42 -4.56 1.42
CA ALA A 439 41.56 -3.46 2.38
C ALA A 439 42.22 -3.86 3.70
N ILE A 440 42.35 -5.17 3.99
CA ILE A 440 42.69 -5.73 5.31
C ILE A 440 43.97 -5.18 5.93
N ASP A 441 44.97 -4.91 5.10
CA ASP A 441 46.28 -4.41 5.54
C ASP A 441 46.46 -2.91 5.23
N SER A 442 45.40 -2.23 4.81
CA SER A 442 45.39 -0.77 4.65
C SER A 442 45.34 -0.10 6.02
N TRP A 443 46.22 0.88 6.23
CA TRP A 443 46.21 1.71 7.45
C TRP A 443 44.95 2.58 7.57
N GLU A 444 44.24 2.80 6.47
CA GLU A 444 42.98 3.55 6.42
C GLU A 444 41.76 2.71 6.84
N PHE A 445 41.90 1.38 6.92
CA PHE A 445 40.79 0.49 7.23
C PHE A 445 40.63 0.30 8.74
N ASP A 446 39.58 0.91 9.28
CA ASP A 446 39.28 0.89 10.70
C ASP A 446 38.55 -0.41 11.11
N TRP A 447 39.33 -1.36 11.61
CA TRP A 447 38.82 -2.63 12.16
C TRP A 447 37.89 -2.46 13.37
N HIS A 448 38.01 -1.35 14.12
CA HIS A 448 37.14 -1.07 15.26
C HIS A 448 35.74 -0.67 14.79
N ASN A 449 35.62 0.20 13.79
CA ASN A 449 34.31 0.57 13.24
C ASN A 449 33.73 -0.54 12.34
N PHE A 450 34.59 -1.27 11.63
CA PHE A 450 34.17 -2.38 10.77
C PHE A 450 33.49 -3.51 11.53
N ARG A 451 34.01 -3.89 12.71
CA ARG A 451 33.39 -4.93 13.54
C ARG A 451 32.00 -4.50 14.04
N SER A 452 31.80 -3.19 14.27
CA SER A 452 30.60 -2.66 14.90
C SER A 452 29.51 -2.32 13.88
N PHE A 453 29.88 -1.87 12.68
CA PHE A 453 28.95 -1.27 11.72
C PHE A 453 29.11 -1.76 10.27
N GLY A 454 30.02 -2.71 10.02
CA GLY A 454 30.33 -3.21 8.68
C GLY A 454 29.13 -3.81 7.94
N ILE A 455 28.82 -3.30 6.74
CA ILE A 455 27.83 -3.89 5.82
C ILE A 455 28.47 -5.05 5.05
N LEU A 456 28.66 -6.18 5.73
CA LEU A 456 28.89 -7.45 5.06
C LEU A 456 27.82 -8.45 5.50
N PRO A 457 27.37 -9.33 4.60
CA PRO A 457 26.82 -10.59 5.05
C PRO A 457 27.97 -11.33 5.74
N TRP A 458 28.05 -11.20 7.07
CA TRP A 458 28.91 -12.02 7.88
C TRP A 458 28.44 -13.46 7.68
N SER A 459 29.11 -14.20 6.80
CA SER A 459 28.91 -15.64 6.73
C SER A 459 29.70 -16.29 7.87
N SER A 460 29.28 -17.48 8.27
CA SER A 460 30.04 -18.33 9.19
C SER A 460 31.49 -18.50 8.73
N GLU A 461 31.73 -18.56 7.42
CA GLU A 461 33.06 -18.69 6.80
C GLU A 461 33.90 -17.41 6.96
N VAL A 462 33.32 -16.24 6.69
CA VAL A 462 34.00 -14.94 6.83
C VAL A 462 34.39 -14.70 8.29
N VAL A 463 33.47 -14.98 9.21
CA VAL A 463 33.71 -14.92 10.66
C VAL A 463 34.89 -15.82 11.06
N LYS A 464 34.90 -17.06 10.58
CA LYS A 464 36.01 -18.02 10.83
C LYS A 464 37.34 -17.55 10.24
N LYS A 465 37.33 -17.00 9.02
CA LYS A 465 38.53 -16.53 8.31
C LYS A 465 39.22 -15.39 9.05
N TYR A 466 38.47 -14.39 9.49
CA TYR A 466 39.02 -13.16 10.09
C TYR A 466 39.07 -13.16 11.62
N ARG A 467 38.67 -14.25 12.29
CA ARG A 467 38.64 -14.37 13.77
C ARG A 467 39.89 -13.88 14.49
N HIS A 468 41.07 -14.05 13.88
CA HIS A 468 42.36 -13.67 14.44
C HIS A 468 42.58 -12.15 14.52
N LYS A 469 41.85 -11.34 13.74
CA LYS A 469 41.91 -9.87 13.76
C LYS A 469 41.04 -9.26 14.87
N PHE A 470 40.18 -10.04 15.52
CA PHE A 470 39.23 -9.57 16.53
C PHE A 470 39.69 -9.81 17.99
N ASP A 471 40.94 -10.23 18.20
CA ASP A 471 41.62 -10.31 19.50
C ASP A 471 40.83 -11.05 20.61
N GLY A 472 40.05 -12.07 20.22
CA GLY A 472 39.26 -12.89 21.14
C GLY A 472 38.11 -12.14 21.83
N LYS A 473 37.82 -10.90 21.43
CA LYS A 473 36.72 -10.09 21.95
C LYS A 473 35.71 -9.85 20.84
N TRP A 474 34.83 -10.84 20.65
CA TRP A 474 33.58 -10.63 19.92
C TRP A 474 32.71 -9.69 20.76
N SER A 475 32.86 -8.38 20.54
CA SER A 475 32.15 -7.36 21.29
C SER A 475 30.72 -7.20 20.80
N PHE A 476 29.86 -6.80 21.74
CA PHE A 476 28.43 -6.49 21.67
C PHE A 476 27.88 -6.05 20.30
N GLU A 477 28.60 -5.21 19.55
CA GLU A 477 28.12 -4.61 18.29
C GLU A 477 28.24 -5.54 17.06
N VAL A 478 29.18 -6.50 17.06
CA VAL A 478 29.32 -7.51 15.98
C VAL A 478 28.18 -8.52 16.04
N ASN A 479 27.63 -8.73 17.24
CA ASN A 479 26.67 -9.79 17.52
C ASN A 479 25.31 -9.52 16.88
N ASN A 480 24.91 -8.25 16.73
CA ASN A 480 23.56 -7.91 16.30
C ASN A 480 23.37 -7.89 14.78
N ASN A 481 24.42 -7.99 13.96
CA ASN A 481 24.29 -8.02 12.48
C ASN A 481 24.62 -9.40 11.88
N PHE A 482 24.91 -10.38 12.72
CA PHE A 482 25.30 -11.74 12.33
C PHE A 482 24.36 -12.76 12.97
N TYR A 483 23.85 -13.70 12.17
CA TYR A 483 23.01 -14.78 12.67
C TYR A 483 23.84 -15.87 13.36
N TRP A 484 23.69 -16.00 14.67
CA TRP A 484 24.31 -17.04 15.49
C TRP A 484 23.51 -18.32 15.45
N SER A 485 23.87 -19.23 14.54
CA SER A 485 23.33 -20.58 14.50
C SER A 485 23.79 -21.42 15.70
N LEU A 486 23.03 -22.46 16.03
CA LEU A 486 23.35 -23.40 17.11
C LEU A 486 24.76 -24.00 16.97
N ASP A 487 25.17 -24.38 15.74
CA ASP A 487 26.50 -24.95 15.48
C ASP A 487 27.64 -23.97 15.78
N LEU A 488 27.45 -22.69 15.47
CA LEU A 488 28.44 -21.65 15.76
C LEU A 488 28.52 -21.37 17.25
N LEU A 489 27.37 -21.30 17.94
CA LEU A 489 27.35 -21.14 19.39
C LEU A 489 28.11 -22.27 20.09
N LYS A 490 27.95 -23.52 19.60
CA LYS A 490 28.72 -24.68 20.08
C LYS A 490 30.22 -24.52 19.83
N GLU A 491 30.60 -24.13 18.61
CA GLU A 491 32.01 -23.97 18.24
C GLU A 491 32.73 -22.87 19.05
N PHE A 492 32.02 -21.78 19.38
CA PHE A 492 32.59 -20.62 20.07
C PHE A 492 32.27 -20.54 21.57
N GLU A 493 31.58 -21.53 22.15
CA GLU A 493 31.02 -21.48 23.51
C GLU A 493 32.00 -20.96 24.58
N HIS A 494 33.27 -21.37 24.52
CA HIS A 494 34.29 -21.00 25.50
C HIS A 494 34.91 -19.62 25.30
N THR A 495 34.69 -19.00 24.15
CA THR A 495 35.22 -17.67 23.79
C THR A 495 34.17 -16.58 23.84
N LEU A 496 32.89 -16.96 23.86
CA LEU A 496 31.76 -16.03 23.89
C LEU A 496 31.56 -15.43 25.28
N ILE A 497 31.24 -14.14 25.29
CA ILE A 497 30.76 -13.44 26.48
C ILE A 497 29.23 -13.55 26.48
N TRP A 498 28.72 -14.60 27.12
CA TRP A 498 27.31 -14.98 27.03
C TRP A 498 26.34 -13.89 27.48
N HIS A 499 26.71 -13.10 28.48
CA HIS A 499 25.94 -11.94 28.96
C HIS A 499 25.51 -10.98 27.84
N LEU A 500 26.26 -10.90 26.73
CA LEU A 500 25.96 -9.98 25.62
C LEU A 500 24.79 -10.45 24.73
N PHE A 501 24.34 -11.70 24.83
CA PHE A 501 23.27 -12.23 23.96
C PHE A 501 21.86 -11.86 24.42
N TRP A 502 21.68 -11.29 25.62
CA TRP A 502 20.33 -10.98 26.10
C TRP A 502 19.58 -9.89 25.29
N TYR A 503 20.28 -9.10 24.47
CA TYR A 503 19.74 -8.08 23.57
C TYR A 503 20.01 -8.41 22.10
N ASN A 504 20.68 -9.53 21.83
CA ASN A 504 20.98 -9.93 20.47
C ASN A 504 19.78 -10.67 19.89
N GLU A 505 19.11 -10.07 18.91
CA GLU A 505 17.94 -10.64 18.26
C GLU A 505 18.32 -11.65 17.16
N ASN A 506 19.59 -11.65 16.70
CA ASN A 506 20.10 -12.52 15.65
C ASN A 506 20.75 -13.80 16.20
N VAL A 507 20.04 -14.47 17.11
CA VAL A 507 20.43 -15.76 17.68
C VAL A 507 19.32 -16.76 17.43
N ASP A 508 19.69 -18.01 17.12
CA ASP A 508 18.75 -19.11 17.09
C ASP A 508 18.26 -19.45 18.50
N PHE A 509 17.25 -18.74 19.01
CA PHE A 509 16.60 -19.06 20.29
C PHE A 509 15.49 -20.10 20.15
N SER A 510 15.74 -21.15 19.37
CA SER A 510 14.83 -22.31 19.27
C SER A 510 14.79 -23.13 20.56
N ILE A 511 13.83 -24.06 20.64
CA ILE A 511 13.76 -25.02 21.75
C ILE A 511 15.06 -25.82 21.90
N ASP A 512 15.76 -26.10 20.79
CA ASP A 512 17.05 -26.80 20.78
C ASP A 512 18.16 -25.99 21.42
N PHE A 513 18.19 -24.66 21.20
CA PHE A 513 19.07 -23.78 21.95
C PHE A 513 18.84 -23.87 23.45
N PHE A 514 17.57 -23.79 23.89
CA PHE A 514 17.27 -23.86 25.31
C PHE A 514 17.49 -25.26 25.90
N ASN A 515 17.48 -26.31 25.09
CA ASN A 515 17.82 -27.67 25.55
C ASN A 515 19.34 -27.86 25.69
N GLU A 516 20.13 -27.25 24.80
CA GLU A 516 21.59 -27.37 24.81
C GLU A 516 22.25 -26.40 25.80
N PHE A 517 21.78 -25.15 25.86
CA PHE A 517 22.48 -24.04 26.52
C PHE A 517 21.76 -23.50 27.77
N GLU A 518 20.83 -24.26 28.36
CA GLU A 518 20.14 -23.82 29.59
C GLU A 518 21.13 -23.52 30.74
N HIS A 519 22.26 -24.23 30.82
CA HIS A 519 23.31 -23.99 31.80
C HIS A 519 23.99 -22.61 31.65
N ARG A 520 23.87 -21.99 30.48
CA ARG A 520 24.34 -20.63 30.20
C ARG A 520 23.31 -19.56 30.57
N ILE A 521 22.14 -19.92 31.09
CA ILE A 521 21.11 -18.98 31.53
C ILE A 521 21.14 -18.87 33.06
N GLU A 522 21.11 -17.64 33.57
CA GLU A 522 20.97 -17.34 34.99
C GLU A 522 19.53 -16.92 35.29
N PHE A 523 18.86 -17.69 36.13
CA PHE A 523 17.47 -17.43 36.52
C PHE A 523 17.36 -16.63 37.82
N ASN A 524 18.44 -16.52 38.60
CA ASN A 524 18.44 -15.73 39.83
C ASN A 524 18.81 -14.27 39.52
N LYS A 525 17.86 -13.36 39.74
CA LYS A 525 18.02 -11.91 39.50
C LYS A 525 19.16 -11.27 40.30
N ASP A 526 19.52 -11.83 41.45
CA ASP A 526 20.55 -11.28 42.35
C ASP A 526 21.96 -11.79 42.01
N LYS A 527 22.11 -12.66 41.01
CA LYS A 527 23.40 -13.18 40.56
C LYS A 527 23.81 -12.53 39.24
N ASN A 528 24.92 -11.82 39.27
CA ASN A 528 25.56 -11.28 38.07
C ASN A 528 26.77 -12.13 37.67
N ASP A 529 26.56 -13.11 36.79
CA ASP A 529 27.63 -13.90 36.18
C ASP A 529 27.86 -13.44 34.73
N PRO A 530 29.00 -12.81 34.41
CA PRO A 530 29.28 -12.32 33.05
C PRO A 530 29.40 -13.44 32.01
N TYR A 531 29.46 -14.71 32.43
CA TYR A 531 29.49 -15.89 31.56
C TYR A 531 28.13 -16.56 31.38
N LYS A 532 27.05 -15.91 31.84
CA LYS A 532 25.67 -16.34 31.64
C LYS A 532 24.77 -15.22 31.12
N ILE A 533 23.67 -15.61 30.50
CA ILE A 533 22.59 -14.74 30.05
C ILE A 533 21.57 -14.59 31.19
N ASP A 534 21.24 -13.37 31.60
CA ASP A 534 20.16 -13.15 32.57
C ASP A 534 18.79 -13.42 31.94
N TRP A 535 18.03 -14.32 32.56
CA TRP A 535 16.67 -14.68 32.17
C TRP A 535 15.71 -13.48 32.10
N HIS A 536 15.83 -12.53 33.03
CA HIS A 536 14.88 -11.41 33.13
C HIS A 536 14.98 -10.47 31.93
N HIS A 537 16.18 -10.35 31.35
CA HIS A 537 16.40 -9.63 30.11
C HIS A 537 16.15 -10.53 28.89
N LEU A 538 16.60 -11.80 28.94
CA LEU A 538 16.48 -12.73 27.84
C LEU A 538 15.01 -13.01 27.45
N LYS A 539 14.11 -13.20 28.41
CA LYS A 539 12.69 -13.48 28.11
C LYS A 539 12.00 -12.37 27.31
N GLU A 540 12.55 -11.15 27.35
CA GLU A 540 12.05 -9.98 26.63
C GLU A 540 12.84 -9.72 25.32
N ASN A 541 13.80 -10.58 24.99
CA ASN A 541 14.58 -10.49 23.77
C ASN A 541 13.67 -10.77 22.56
N LYS A 542 13.62 -9.83 21.61
CA LYS A 542 12.78 -9.96 20.40
C LYS A 542 13.26 -11.04 19.44
N GLY A 543 14.50 -11.52 19.55
CA GLY A 543 14.97 -12.71 18.81
C GLY A 543 14.23 -13.99 19.20
N ILE A 544 13.61 -14.06 20.37
CA ILE A 544 12.80 -15.22 20.78
C ILE A 544 11.46 -15.15 20.07
N ILE A 545 11.17 -16.16 19.25
CA ILE A 545 9.84 -16.39 18.68
C ILE A 545 9.10 -17.33 19.62
N TRP A 546 8.35 -16.76 20.56
CA TRP A 546 7.56 -17.51 21.52
C TRP A 546 6.52 -18.37 20.81
N ASN A 547 6.31 -19.58 21.32
CA ASN A 547 5.33 -20.55 20.80
C ASN A 547 4.84 -21.45 21.96
N VAL A 548 3.91 -22.36 21.68
CA VAL A 548 3.36 -23.25 22.72
C VAL A 548 4.45 -24.06 23.43
N GLU A 549 5.46 -24.57 22.70
CA GLU A 549 6.53 -25.41 23.27
C GLU A 549 7.41 -24.64 24.24
N LEU A 550 7.80 -23.40 23.88
CA LEU A 550 8.60 -22.53 24.75
C LEU A 550 7.81 -22.05 25.96
N LEU A 551 6.54 -21.67 25.76
CA LEU A 551 5.67 -21.30 26.88
C LEU A 551 5.46 -22.47 27.83
N ASP A 552 5.26 -23.70 27.32
CA ASP A 552 5.17 -24.89 28.15
C ASP A 552 6.45 -25.18 28.93
N LYS A 553 7.62 -25.10 28.27
CA LYS A 553 8.92 -25.33 28.92
C LYS A 553 9.15 -24.35 30.07
N PHE A 554 8.73 -23.09 29.91
CA PHE A 554 9.00 -22.02 30.87
C PHE A 554 7.78 -21.57 31.69
N TYR A 555 6.64 -22.25 31.60
CA TYR A 555 5.38 -21.83 32.22
C TYR A 555 5.50 -21.54 33.71
N ASP A 556 6.15 -22.43 34.46
CA ASP A 556 6.33 -22.27 35.91
C ASP A 556 7.13 -21.02 36.29
N LYS A 557 7.93 -20.47 35.37
CA LYS A 557 8.68 -19.23 35.56
C LYS A 557 7.93 -17.99 35.10
N LEU A 558 6.89 -18.15 34.30
CA LEU A 558 6.17 -17.07 33.61
C LEU A 558 4.75 -16.84 34.17
N LYS A 559 4.11 -17.85 34.76
CA LYS A 559 2.71 -17.79 35.22
C LYS A 559 2.39 -16.66 36.22
N ASP A 560 3.37 -16.21 36.99
CA ASP A 560 3.20 -15.13 37.98
C ASP A 560 3.71 -13.77 37.45
N ASP A 561 4.09 -13.70 36.17
CA ASP A 561 4.71 -12.54 35.54
C ASP A 561 3.75 -11.83 34.60
N GLN A 562 2.87 -11.01 35.18
CA GLN A 562 1.84 -10.31 34.40
C GLN A 562 2.45 -9.35 33.37
N ASP A 563 3.60 -8.72 33.66
CA ASP A 563 4.26 -7.80 32.73
C ASP A 563 4.71 -8.53 31.45
N PHE A 564 5.18 -9.78 31.58
CA PHE A 564 5.51 -10.62 30.44
C PHE A 564 4.27 -10.95 29.58
N TRP A 565 3.17 -11.39 30.20
CA TRP A 565 1.94 -11.73 29.49
C TRP A 565 1.30 -10.51 28.83
N ASP A 566 1.31 -9.36 29.49
CA ASP A 566 0.88 -8.09 28.92
C ASP A 566 1.75 -7.75 27.70
N LYS A 567 3.08 -7.83 27.80
CA LYS A 567 3.98 -7.58 26.65
C LYS A 567 3.70 -8.50 25.46
N LEU A 568 3.40 -9.78 25.68
CA LEU A 568 2.96 -10.68 24.61
C LEU A 568 1.59 -10.26 24.04
N SER A 569 0.62 -9.99 24.90
CA SER A 569 -0.73 -9.56 24.53
C SER A 569 -0.72 -8.32 23.65
N TRP A 570 0.09 -7.32 23.99
CA TRP A 570 0.21 -6.05 23.26
C TRP A 570 1.10 -6.15 22.00
N GLY A 571 1.68 -7.32 21.71
CA GLY A 571 2.52 -7.53 20.52
C GLY A 571 3.93 -6.96 20.64
N ASN A 572 4.37 -6.64 21.86
CA ASN A 572 5.72 -6.11 22.12
C ASN A 572 6.81 -7.19 22.07
N LEU A 573 6.41 -8.46 22.12
CA LEU A 573 7.28 -9.63 21.98
C LEU A 573 6.85 -10.48 20.78
N ASN A 574 7.83 -11.12 20.15
CA ASN A 574 7.60 -11.94 18.97
C ASN A 574 6.92 -13.26 19.35
N MET A 575 5.81 -13.56 18.70
CA MET A 575 4.96 -14.70 19.00
C MET A 575 4.52 -15.41 17.73
N LYS A 576 4.58 -16.74 17.74
CA LYS A 576 3.94 -17.60 16.74
C LYS A 576 2.58 -18.03 17.27
N TRP A 577 1.55 -17.31 16.85
CA TRP A 577 0.17 -17.52 17.28
C TRP A 577 -0.44 -18.81 16.71
N SER A 578 -1.33 -19.44 17.50
CA SER A 578 -2.18 -20.56 17.09
C SER A 578 -3.46 -20.57 17.93
N ASP A 579 -4.59 -21.04 17.39
CA ASP A 579 -5.90 -20.96 18.09
C ASP A 579 -5.90 -21.65 19.46
N ASN A 580 -5.13 -22.74 19.60
CA ASN A 580 -5.01 -23.49 20.85
C ASN A 580 -4.30 -22.68 21.96
N ILE A 581 -3.48 -21.70 21.61
CA ILE A 581 -2.70 -20.94 22.60
C ILE A 581 -3.57 -19.97 23.41
N LEU A 582 -4.57 -19.40 22.77
CA LEU A 582 -5.52 -18.49 23.41
C LEU A 582 -6.41 -19.26 24.39
N ASP A 583 -6.87 -20.45 23.99
CA ASP A 583 -7.64 -21.32 24.87
C ASP A 583 -6.81 -21.83 26.06
N LYS A 584 -5.57 -22.26 25.81
CA LYS A 584 -4.71 -22.88 26.82
C LYS A 584 -4.32 -21.91 27.95
N TYR A 585 -4.03 -20.66 27.60
CA TYR A 585 -3.62 -19.62 28.56
C TYR A 585 -4.68 -18.51 28.70
N TYR A 586 -5.96 -18.86 28.56
CA TYR A 586 -7.10 -17.92 28.51
C TYR A 586 -7.09 -16.85 29.61
N TYR A 587 -6.69 -17.21 30.83
CA TYR A 587 -6.69 -16.31 31.99
C TYR A 587 -5.43 -15.45 32.11
N GLU A 588 -4.37 -15.76 31.38
CA GLU A 588 -3.11 -15.03 31.43
C GLU A 588 -3.11 -13.80 30.50
N TRP A 589 -3.93 -13.86 29.44
CA TRP A 589 -3.95 -12.82 28.40
C TRP A 589 -4.66 -11.53 28.83
N ASP A 590 -4.03 -10.38 28.59
CA ASP A 590 -4.74 -9.09 28.54
C ASP A 590 -5.49 -8.96 27.20
N TRP A 591 -6.81 -9.13 27.26
CA TRP A 591 -7.68 -9.04 26.08
C TRP A 591 -7.72 -7.66 25.44
N ARG A 592 -7.44 -6.59 26.19
CA ARG A 592 -7.33 -5.23 25.61
C ARG A 592 -6.09 -5.11 24.75
N GLY A 593 -4.97 -5.65 25.23
CA GLY A 593 -3.73 -5.74 24.46
C GLY A 593 -3.92 -6.61 23.22
N LEU A 594 -4.53 -7.79 23.38
CA LEU A 594 -4.81 -8.67 22.24
C LEU A 594 -5.67 -7.99 21.18
N SER A 595 -6.69 -7.21 21.56
CA SER A 595 -7.52 -6.47 20.60
C SER A 595 -6.73 -5.48 19.74
N GLN A 596 -5.62 -4.93 20.24
CA GLN A 596 -4.76 -4.00 19.51
C GLN A 596 -3.51 -4.68 18.92
N ASN A 597 -3.34 -5.97 19.13
CA ASN A 597 -2.17 -6.71 18.67
C ASN A 597 -2.20 -6.89 17.15
N GLU A 598 -1.28 -6.24 16.45
CA GLU A 598 -1.17 -6.32 14.99
C GLU A 598 -0.50 -7.62 14.51
N ASN A 599 0.15 -8.37 15.40
CA ASN A 599 0.85 -9.62 15.09
C ASN A 599 -0.02 -10.87 15.24
N LEU A 600 -1.24 -10.74 15.79
CA LEU A 600 -2.17 -11.86 15.91
C LEU A 600 -2.66 -12.33 14.53
N CYS A 601 -2.84 -13.64 14.37
CA CYS A 601 -3.38 -14.23 13.13
C CYS A 601 -4.90 -13.99 13.02
N TRP A 602 -5.31 -12.76 12.75
CA TRP A 602 -6.72 -12.37 12.68
C TRP A 602 -7.51 -13.13 11.61
N SER A 603 -8.64 -13.70 12.02
CA SER A 603 -9.64 -14.32 11.13
C SER A 603 -11.04 -13.97 11.62
N GLU A 604 -12.03 -14.09 10.73
CA GLU A 604 -13.44 -13.89 11.10
C GLU A 604 -13.88 -14.89 12.18
N ASP A 605 -13.45 -16.15 12.07
CA ASP A 605 -13.72 -17.20 13.07
C ASP A 605 -13.14 -16.85 14.44
N LEU A 606 -11.92 -16.31 14.48
CA LEU A 606 -11.27 -15.88 15.73
C LEU A 606 -12.05 -14.72 16.39
N ILE A 607 -12.45 -13.73 15.60
CA ILE A 607 -13.22 -12.58 16.08
C ILE A 607 -14.56 -13.07 16.66
N ARG A 608 -15.26 -13.94 15.93
CA ARG A 608 -16.56 -14.49 16.35
C ARG A 608 -16.45 -15.41 17.56
N LYS A 609 -15.38 -16.21 17.67
CA LYS A 609 -15.18 -17.16 18.79
C LYS A 609 -15.07 -16.44 20.15
N TYR A 610 -14.44 -15.27 20.17
CA TYR A 610 -14.17 -14.51 21.40
C TYR A 610 -14.92 -13.16 21.43
N ASP A 611 -16.11 -13.10 20.84
CA ASP A 611 -16.88 -11.86 20.63
C ASP A 611 -17.17 -11.03 21.91
N ASN A 612 -17.22 -11.69 23.06
CA ASN A 612 -17.46 -11.08 24.36
C ASN A 612 -16.18 -10.70 25.11
N ASN A 613 -15.02 -11.13 24.62
CA ASN A 613 -13.73 -10.85 25.23
C ASN A 613 -13.06 -9.61 24.62
N TRP A 614 -13.31 -9.33 23.33
CA TRP A 614 -12.66 -8.22 22.64
C TRP A 614 -13.07 -6.86 23.16
N ASP A 615 -12.10 -5.96 23.24
CA ASP A 615 -12.34 -4.52 23.35
C ASP A 615 -12.65 -3.97 21.95
N TRP A 616 -13.93 -3.77 21.64
CA TRP A 616 -14.39 -3.36 20.31
C TRP A 616 -13.88 -1.97 19.87
N GLY A 617 -13.56 -1.06 20.81
CA GLY A 617 -12.96 0.23 20.49
C GLY A 617 -11.51 0.10 20.01
N ARG A 618 -10.73 -0.75 20.68
CA ARG A 618 -9.36 -1.07 20.24
C ARG A 618 -9.33 -1.94 18.99
N LEU A 619 -10.18 -2.95 18.93
CA LEU A 619 -10.27 -3.88 17.80
C LEU A 619 -10.62 -3.14 16.50
N SER A 620 -11.57 -2.20 16.55
CA SER A 620 -12.00 -1.43 15.37
C SER A 620 -10.92 -0.51 14.79
N THR A 621 -9.94 -0.13 15.60
CA THR A 621 -8.80 0.72 15.18
C THR A 621 -7.55 -0.09 14.84
N ASN A 622 -7.60 -1.42 14.95
CA ASN A 622 -6.49 -2.32 14.61
C ASN A 622 -6.36 -2.46 13.08
N ASN A 623 -5.20 -2.08 12.54
CA ASN A 623 -4.96 -2.04 11.10
C ASN A 623 -4.71 -3.43 10.48
N SER A 624 -4.35 -4.43 11.29
CA SER A 624 -4.14 -5.81 10.82
C SER A 624 -5.44 -6.57 10.55
N ILE A 625 -6.58 -6.05 11.01
CA ILE A 625 -7.88 -6.68 10.79
C ILE A 625 -8.42 -6.31 9.40
N LYS A 626 -8.70 -7.33 8.61
CA LYS A 626 -9.39 -7.20 7.33
C LYS A 626 -10.89 -7.13 7.56
N TRP A 627 -11.38 -5.93 7.87
CA TRP A 627 -12.80 -5.66 7.97
C TRP A 627 -13.50 -5.88 6.63
N ASN A 628 -14.51 -6.75 6.64
CA ASN A 628 -15.42 -6.98 5.52
C ASN A 628 -16.83 -6.47 5.88
N ASP A 629 -17.71 -6.40 4.89
CA ASP A 629 -19.07 -5.90 5.08
C ASP A 629 -19.86 -6.62 6.17
N ASN A 630 -19.75 -7.95 6.24
CA ASN A 630 -20.49 -8.74 7.23
C ASN A 630 -20.01 -8.45 8.65
N LEU A 631 -18.70 -8.45 8.87
CA LEU A 631 -18.10 -8.10 10.15
C LEU A 631 -18.46 -6.68 10.59
N ILE A 632 -18.44 -5.71 9.67
CA ILE A 632 -18.80 -4.33 9.99
C ILE A 632 -20.28 -4.26 10.38
N LYS A 633 -21.17 -4.84 9.58
CA LYS A 633 -22.62 -4.85 9.85
C LYS A 633 -22.95 -5.51 11.19
N ASP A 634 -22.30 -6.63 11.51
CA ASP A 634 -22.53 -7.37 12.73
C ASP A 634 -22.07 -6.61 13.99
N TYR A 635 -20.97 -5.85 13.89
CA TYR A 635 -20.23 -5.38 15.07
C TYR A 635 -20.07 -3.87 15.21
N VAL A 636 -20.37 -3.06 14.19
CA VAL A 636 -20.26 -1.59 14.30
C VAL A 636 -21.13 -1.03 15.44
N HIS A 637 -22.27 -1.67 15.71
CA HIS A 637 -23.18 -1.31 16.82
C HIS A 637 -22.60 -1.59 18.22
N ARG A 638 -21.56 -2.43 18.34
CA ARG A 638 -20.89 -2.72 19.62
C ARG A 638 -19.85 -1.67 19.99
N ILE A 639 -19.52 -0.77 19.07
CA ILE A 639 -18.59 0.33 19.30
C ILE A 639 -19.37 1.45 19.98
N TYR A 640 -18.98 1.78 21.20
CA TYR A 640 -19.55 2.93 21.90
C TYR A 640 -18.78 4.19 21.50
N ASP A 641 -19.53 5.21 21.09
CA ASP A 641 -19.00 6.56 20.95
C ASP A 641 -18.73 7.11 22.37
N ASN A 642 -17.48 7.01 22.81
CA ASN A 642 -16.97 7.64 24.03
C ASN A 642 -15.75 8.50 23.67
N ASP A 643 -15.34 9.38 24.59
CA ASP A 643 -14.28 10.38 24.35
C ASP A 643 -12.95 9.81 23.84
N HIS A 644 -12.73 8.48 23.89
CA HIS A 644 -11.47 7.83 23.47
C HIS A 644 -11.53 7.19 22.07
N TYR A 645 -12.72 6.93 21.50
CA TYR A 645 -12.84 6.18 20.23
C TYR A 645 -13.86 6.79 19.24
N THR A 646 -14.12 8.09 19.34
CA THR A 646 -15.11 8.80 18.51
C THR A 646 -14.88 8.68 16.99
N TYR A 647 -13.66 8.33 16.57
CA TYR A 647 -13.25 8.15 15.17
C TYR A 647 -13.36 6.71 14.66
N ALA A 648 -13.60 5.73 15.54
CA ALA A 648 -13.62 4.30 15.17
C ALA A 648 -14.81 3.93 14.26
N ILE A 649 -16.00 4.45 14.55
CA ILE A 649 -17.20 4.18 13.73
C ILE A 649 -17.02 4.74 12.31
N PRO A 650 -16.67 6.03 12.11
CA PRO A 650 -16.39 6.57 10.79
C PRO A 650 -15.36 5.74 10.01
N TYR A 651 -14.25 5.39 10.66
CA TYR A 651 -13.19 4.58 10.06
C TYR A 651 -13.68 3.21 9.56
N LEU A 652 -14.56 2.52 10.30
CA LEU A 652 -15.14 1.26 9.84
C LEU A 652 -16.14 1.45 8.71
N LEU A 653 -16.99 2.48 8.78
CA LEU A 653 -17.97 2.75 7.72
C LEU A 653 -17.27 3.04 6.38
N GLU A 654 -16.10 3.68 6.40
CA GLU A 654 -15.26 3.86 5.21
C GLU A 654 -14.79 2.54 4.59
N LYS A 655 -14.66 1.47 5.38
CA LYS A 655 -14.28 0.15 4.86
C LYS A 655 -15.47 -0.66 4.33
N CYS A 656 -16.71 -0.31 4.69
CA CYS A 656 -17.92 -1.04 4.28
C CYS A 656 -18.35 -0.70 2.85
N SER A 657 -18.26 -1.62 1.90
CA SER A 657 -18.63 -1.40 0.49
C SER A 657 -20.14 -1.28 0.28
N ASP A 658 -20.97 -1.80 1.19
CA ASP A 658 -22.41 -1.57 1.20
C ASP A 658 -22.78 -0.13 1.62
N ILE A 659 -22.86 0.76 0.63
CA ILE A 659 -23.23 2.17 0.83
C ILE A 659 -24.62 2.35 1.44
N LYS A 660 -25.57 1.44 1.20
CA LYS A 660 -26.92 1.56 1.79
C LYS A 660 -26.87 1.39 3.28
N PHE A 661 -26.10 0.39 3.73
CA PHE A 661 -25.90 0.16 5.14
C PHE A 661 -25.26 1.40 5.78
N VAL A 662 -24.21 1.94 5.16
CA VAL A 662 -23.55 3.17 5.63
C VAL A 662 -24.55 4.32 5.76
N ILE A 663 -25.33 4.61 4.72
CA ILE A 663 -26.32 5.68 4.76
C ILE A 663 -27.40 5.41 5.80
N ALA A 664 -27.99 4.20 5.83
CA ALA A 664 -29.03 3.84 6.80
C ALA A 664 -28.53 3.92 8.25
N PHE A 665 -27.28 3.49 8.49
CA PHE A 665 -26.63 3.58 9.79
C PHE A 665 -26.45 5.04 10.21
N LEU A 666 -25.97 5.90 9.31
CA LEU A 666 -25.79 7.34 9.59
C LEU A 666 -27.12 8.07 9.78
N THR A 667 -28.17 7.68 9.06
CA THR A 667 -29.53 8.21 9.28
C THR A 667 -30.04 7.84 10.68
N SER A 668 -29.79 6.60 11.10
CA SER A 668 -30.27 6.08 12.40
C SER A 668 -29.45 6.57 13.59
N ASN A 669 -28.19 6.97 13.37
CA ASN A 669 -27.25 7.35 14.43
C ASN A 669 -26.75 8.79 14.23
N LYS A 670 -27.62 9.77 14.50
CA LYS A 670 -27.34 11.20 14.27
C LYS A 670 -26.19 11.79 15.10
N ILE A 671 -25.77 11.10 16.16
CA ILE A 671 -24.64 11.50 17.01
C ILE A 671 -23.30 11.23 16.30
N VAL A 672 -23.27 10.26 15.39
CA VAL A 672 -22.05 9.88 14.67
C VAL A 672 -21.69 10.98 13.67
N LYS A 673 -20.61 11.68 13.99
CA LYS A 673 -19.95 12.62 13.07
C LYS A 673 -19.26 11.84 11.97
N CYS A 674 -19.45 12.28 10.73
CA CYS A 674 -18.76 11.71 9.58
C CYS A 674 -17.57 12.63 9.25
N TYR A 675 -16.35 12.12 9.37
CA TYR A 675 -15.14 12.89 9.06
C TYR A 675 -14.57 12.57 7.66
N SER A 676 -15.04 11.50 7.03
CA SER A 676 -14.62 11.08 5.69
C SER A 676 -15.81 11.05 4.76
N TYR A 677 -15.78 11.99 3.83
CA TYR A 677 -16.84 12.23 2.87
C TYR A 677 -16.58 11.48 1.56
N ASP A 678 -15.38 10.94 1.34
CA ASP A 678 -14.93 10.37 0.06
C ASP A 678 -15.82 9.22 -0.44
N LYS A 679 -16.15 8.26 0.43
CA LYS A 679 -16.94 7.09 0.02
C LYS A 679 -18.38 7.43 -0.31
N ILE A 680 -18.98 8.28 0.52
CA ILE A 680 -20.34 8.79 0.25
C ILE A 680 -20.31 9.61 -1.03
N TRP A 681 -19.29 10.47 -1.22
CA TRP A 681 -19.08 11.24 -2.43
C TRP A 681 -18.99 10.35 -3.68
N GLN A 682 -18.14 9.33 -3.68
CA GLN A 682 -18.00 8.39 -4.79
C GLN A 682 -19.32 7.73 -5.19
N ALA A 683 -20.21 7.48 -4.23
CA ALA A 683 -21.50 6.87 -4.48
C ALA A 683 -22.56 7.85 -5.03
N VAL A 684 -22.46 9.14 -4.72
CA VAL A 684 -23.52 10.13 -4.99
C VAL A 684 -23.12 11.20 -6.01
N ASN A 685 -21.83 11.36 -6.32
CA ASN A 685 -21.31 12.47 -7.13
C ASN A 685 -21.96 12.55 -8.53
N LYS A 686 -22.20 11.40 -9.18
CA LYS A 686 -22.85 11.32 -10.51
C LYS A 686 -24.30 11.82 -10.48
N ASP A 687 -24.94 11.80 -9.32
CA ASP A 687 -26.33 12.22 -9.16
C ASP A 687 -26.46 13.70 -8.76
N LEU A 688 -25.38 14.31 -8.28
CA LEU A 688 -25.31 15.70 -7.86
C LEU A 688 -25.03 16.64 -9.05
N ASN A 689 -25.82 17.70 -9.15
CA ASN A 689 -25.61 18.83 -10.05
C ASN A 689 -26.08 20.12 -9.36
N ASP A 690 -25.74 21.28 -9.94
CA ASP A 690 -26.09 22.58 -9.37
C ASP A 690 -27.58 22.70 -9.02
N ASP A 691 -28.48 22.28 -9.94
CA ASP A 691 -29.94 22.32 -9.72
C ASP A 691 -30.38 21.49 -8.50
N LEU A 692 -29.84 20.28 -8.33
CA LEU A 692 -30.17 19.41 -7.20
C LEU A 692 -29.60 19.96 -5.88
N ILE A 693 -28.36 20.44 -5.89
CA ILE A 693 -27.71 21.03 -4.70
C ILE A 693 -28.46 22.29 -4.26
N ILE A 694 -28.82 23.16 -5.19
CA ILE A 694 -29.64 24.36 -4.92
C ILE A 694 -31.02 23.96 -4.37
N LYS A 695 -31.65 22.91 -4.90
CA LYS A 695 -32.93 22.40 -4.38
C LYS A 695 -32.82 21.85 -2.96
N ILE A 696 -31.76 21.09 -2.66
CA ILE A 696 -31.49 20.56 -1.31
C ILE A 696 -31.28 21.72 -0.35
N PHE A 697 -30.42 22.68 -0.70
CA PHE A 697 -30.15 23.87 0.11
C PHE A 697 -31.43 24.66 0.44
N ASN A 698 -32.26 24.93 -0.57
CA ASN A 698 -33.53 25.63 -0.38
C ASN A 698 -34.56 24.83 0.44
N SER A 699 -34.35 23.52 0.65
CA SER A 699 -35.21 22.67 1.47
C SER A 699 -34.68 22.49 2.90
N ILE A 700 -33.41 22.82 3.16
CA ILE A 700 -32.80 22.86 4.50
C ILE A 700 -33.10 24.21 5.19
N ARG A 701 -33.21 25.29 4.42
CA ARG A 701 -33.69 26.61 4.87
C ARG A 701 -35.16 26.58 5.28
#